data_AF-A0A411WVQ7-F1
#
_entry.id   AF-A0A411WVQ7-F1
#
_cell.length_a   1.000
_cell.length_b   1.000
_cell.length_c   1.000
_cell.angle_alpha   90.00
_cell.angle_beta   90.00
_cell.angle_gamma   90.00
#
_symmetry.space_group_name_H-M   'P 1'
#
loop_
_entity.id
_entity.type
_entity.pdbx_description
1 polymer ?
#
loop_
_entity_poly.entity_id
_entity_poly.type
_entity_poly.pdbx_seq_one_letter_code
_entity_poly.pdbx_strand_id
1 'polypeptide(L)'
;MGPRIAACAAMMAVSISAAAAGQVVRIDAGAPVRTAGATAADAWVEARFRPLAAQGGDGKLYVVGRYQDEGNWYGAGLSFQSAAKRMQVEIVRMQGGQLTRLKGFGRAAAADGRFHTVRLEMAGSTLVVYLDGERVTNVTDTALPRGGRTGMVASGTAFEASIPVTGDPAQKPARLALARAPQLAQLTLGDGPVRLDVSALGTYRQAGDPAAAIPTGKPGTFLTTASPPTATAFGAMPFRFTATAANPALVRAEANAGFVTLTPLAAGATTVTLASVDDPNVLSVFDVRVAERKEASGGAYRLGGAVAPAVGERNVPYDTPLRLRFDAMPTLGAAGAVRVYRKRDGALVDTVHAGGEYDRLGYEGQSYRRAVRLQPIAIEGRNAIVHLHSAKLAPGEEYLVTVDDGVFNGRFNGQPFAGVGREHGWTFRTRAAIPRSDRLVVDDDGAADFRTVQGALNHVMRHGARTAPATVDIRDGRYQELLYLRGKDNVTLRGQSRDGVVIDALNGDGLNPGSGTAQDAQSPGISGGRAIFLVEDADLLTLDTLTIRNSTLRASPNGGQVEALFFNSEGRLVAKNASFFSEQDTIQVRGYAWFYRTLIAGNVDFIWGNNRAALFEDSEIRTVGDSANSNNGGYLLQARTMSAGDRGFLFVNSRLTHGPGPTGNDVPAGATWLARSPGYATAWDHIAFIDCRMGPHIAPAGWAGPNAKQPVPNPAVATATAGWREFGSMDLDGKPLDTSQRVHGRVLGAAEAKEAYGSRAAFFSGFGGGKGWNPVP
;
A
#
# COMPACT_ATOMS: atom_id res chain seq x y z
N MET A 1 -38.14 55.36 -21.64
CA MET A 1 -37.03 55.63 -22.58
C MET A 1 -35.72 55.66 -21.81
N GLY A 2 -34.72 54.91 -22.27
CA GLY A 2 -33.37 54.85 -21.69
C GLY A 2 -32.93 53.43 -21.35
N PRO A 3 -32.25 52.70 -22.26
CA PRO A 3 -31.75 51.35 -21.98
C PRO A 3 -30.40 51.42 -21.25
N ARG A 4 -30.21 50.55 -20.25
CA ARG A 4 -28.87 50.24 -19.72
C ARG A 4 -28.33 49.02 -20.45
N ILE A 5 -27.14 49.24 -20.99
CA ILE A 5 -26.31 48.40 -21.84
C ILE A 5 -26.02 47.04 -21.18
N ALA A 6 -26.26 45.97 -21.93
CA ALA A 6 -25.70 44.65 -21.68
C ALA A 6 -24.20 44.66 -22.03
N ALA A 7 -23.36 44.28 -21.08
CA ALA A 7 -21.97 43.92 -21.32
C ALA A 7 -21.73 42.53 -20.71
N CYS A 8 -22.21 41.49 -21.40
CA CYS A 8 -21.72 40.14 -21.17
C CYS A 8 -20.42 40.04 -21.97
N ALA A 9 -19.29 40.34 -21.35
CA ALA A 9 -17.99 40.05 -21.93
C ALA A 9 -17.84 38.52 -21.95
N ALA A 10 -18.04 37.92 -23.13
CA ALA A 10 -17.62 36.55 -23.38
C ALA A 10 -16.09 36.52 -23.22
N MET A 11 -15.59 36.01 -22.09
CA MET A 11 -14.18 35.70 -21.90
C MET A 11 -13.79 34.63 -22.93
N MET A 12 -13.19 35.05 -24.04
CA MET A 12 -12.64 34.15 -25.06
C MET A 12 -11.34 33.52 -24.56
N ALA A 13 -11.17 32.22 -24.81
CA ALA A 13 -9.90 31.51 -24.62
C ALA A 13 -8.75 32.23 -25.35
N VAL A 14 -7.60 32.35 -24.67
CA VAL A 14 -6.39 33.01 -25.21
C VAL A 14 -5.37 31.94 -25.62
N SER A 15 -4.85 32.04 -26.84
CA SER A 15 -3.85 31.14 -27.40
C SER A 15 -2.50 31.30 -26.69
N ILE A 16 -1.84 30.19 -26.33
CA ILE A 16 -0.42 30.20 -25.91
C ILE A 16 0.45 29.94 -27.16
N SER A 17 1.40 30.82 -27.47
CA SER A 17 2.36 30.59 -28.56
C SER A 17 3.30 29.42 -28.23
N ALA A 18 3.68 28.62 -29.23
CA ALA A 18 4.63 27.53 -29.08
C ALA A 18 6.01 28.10 -28.66
N ALA A 19 6.36 27.91 -27.40
CA ALA A 19 7.66 28.25 -26.83
C ALA A 19 8.65 27.09 -27.00
N ALA A 20 9.95 27.38 -26.90
CA ALA A 20 11.00 26.36 -26.94
C ALA A 20 10.79 25.29 -25.83
N ALA A 21 11.19 24.05 -26.11
CA ALA A 21 11.09 22.94 -25.14
C ALA A 21 11.75 23.32 -23.80
N GLY A 22 10.97 23.31 -22.72
CA GLY A 22 11.43 23.64 -21.37
C GLY A 22 11.04 25.01 -20.83
N GLN A 23 10.55 25.95 -21.66
CA GLN A 23 10.01 27.22 -21.18
C GLN A 23 8.69 27.02 -20.41
N VAL A 24 8.52 27.83 -19.36
CA VAL A 24 7.33 27.88 -18.51
C VAL A 24 6.66 29.25 -18.65
N VAL A 25 5.34 29.28 -18.55
CA VAL A 25 4.50 30.46 -18.67
C VAL A 25 3.76 30.70 -17.36
N ARG A 26 3.51 31.97 -17.04
CA ARG A 26 2.67 32.36 -15.92
C ARG A 26 1.19 32.22 -16.30
N ILE A 27 0.42 31.53 -15.47
CA ILE A 27 -1.03 31.39 -15.57
C ILE A 27 -1.64 32.09 -14.35
N ASP A 28 -2.30 33.23 -14.57
CA ASP A 28 -2.95 33.99 -13.49
C ASP A 28 -4.23 33.32 -13.02
N ALA A 29 -4.57 33.53 -11.73
CA ALA A 29 -5.81 33.03 -11.15
C ALA A 29 -7.03 33.63 -11.86
N GLY A 30 -8.01 32.79 -12.19
CA GLY A 30 -9.26 33.25 -12.81
C GLY A 30 -9.13 33.66 -14.28
N ALA A 31 -7.96 33.42 -14.91
CA ALA A 31 -7.84 33.54 -16.35
C ALA A 31 -8.74 32.51 -17.06
N PRO A 32 -9.33 32.85 -18.22
CA PRO A 32 -10.08 31.88 -19.04
C PRO A 32 -9.15 30.73 -19.48
N VAL A 33 -9.73 29.64 -19.98
CA VAL A 33 -8.93 28.49 -20.42
C VAL A 33 -7.93 28.96 -21.48
N ARG A 34 -6.64 28.76 -21.19
CA ARG A 34 -5.57 29.07 -22.15
C ARG A 34 -5.35 27.87 -23.05
N THR A 35 -5.80 27.96 -24.30
CA THR A 35 -5.74 26.85 -25.25
C THR A 35 -4.38 26.76 -25.93
N ALA A 36 -3.88 25.54 -26.11
CA ALA A 36 -2.57 25.25 -26.72
C ALA A 36 -2.66 24.36 -27.97
N GLY A 37 -3.85 23.83 -28.29
CA GLY A 37 -4.06 23.00 -29.48
C GLY A 37 -5.43 22.32 -29.47
N ALA A 38 -5.62 21.32 -30.33
CA ALA A 38 -6.80 20.47 -30.39
C ALA A 38 -6.43 19.01 -30.59
N THR A 39 -7.30 18.10 -30.15
CA THR A 39 -7.09 16.65 -30.25
C THR A 39 -8.38 15.93 -30.62
N ALA A 40 -8.26 14.66 -31.02
CA ALA A 40 -9.37 13.73 -31.08
C ALA A 40 -10.02 13.54 -29.69
N ALA A 41 -11.16 12.86 -29.64
CA ALA A 41 -11.83 12.50 -28.39
C ALA A 41 -10.91 11.65 -27.50
N ASP A 42 -10.19 10.72 -28.12
CA ASP A 42 -9.26 9.83 -27.46
C ASP A 42 -7.85 10.40 -27.58
N ALA A 43 -7.36 10.94 -26.48
CA ALA A 43 -6.10 11.67 -26.36
C ALA A 43 -5.72 11.79 -24.89
N TRP A 44 -4.44 12.06 -24.61
CA TRP A 44 -4.05 12.62 -23.33
C TRP A 44 -3.57 14.06 -23.47
N VAL A 45 -3.64 14.81 -22.37
CA VAL A 45 -3.12 16.17 -22.19
C VAL A 45 -2.24 16.18 -20.95
N GLU A 46 -1.03 16.71 -21.04
CA GLU A 46 -0.07 16.74 -19.94
C GLU A 46 0.62 18.10 -19.84
N ALA A 47 0.89 18.55 -18.63
CA ALA A 47 1.74 19.70 -18.36
C ALA A 47 2.39 19.56 -16.99
N ARG A 48 3.57 20.17 -16.81
CA ARG A 48 4.16 20.37 -15.49
C ARG A 48 3.86 21.77 -14.97
N PHE A 49 3.56 21.91 -13.70
CA PHE A 49 3.30 23.20 -13.09
C PHE A 49 3.60 23.22 -11.59
N ARG A 50 3.75 24.42 -11.04
CA ARG A 50 3.90 24.69 -9.61
C ARG A 50 3.18 25.98 -9.20
N PRO A 51 2.69 26.08 -7.96
CA PRO A 51 2.18 27.34 -7.44
C PRO A 51 3.33 28.35 -7.32
N LEU A 52 3.09 29.62 -7.64
CA LEU A 52 4.07 30.70 -7.41
C LEU A 52 4.10 31.04 -5.92
N ALA A 53 5.22 30.75 -5.26
CA ALA A 53 5.41 30.73 -3.81
C ALA A 53 5.09 32.04 -3.06
N ALA A 54 4.94 33.17 -3.75
CA ALA A 54 4.72 34.48 -3.12
C ALA A 54 3.29 34.72 -2.59
N GLN A 55 2.34 33.79 -2.80
CA GLN A 55 0.95 34.00 -2.35
C GLN A 55 0.42 33.00 -1.33
N GLY A 56 1.10 31.87 -1.06
CA GLY A 56 0.71 30.92 0.01
C GLY A 56 -0.76 30.47 0.00
N GLY A 57 -1.50 30.74 -1.07
CA GLY A 57 -2.94 30.66 -1.14
C GLY A 57 -3.38 29.30 -1.65
N ASP A 58 -4.60 28.93 -1.28
CA ASP A 58 -5.25 27.78 -1.88
C ASP A 58 -5.50 28.07 -3.36
N GLY A 59 -5.31 27.06 -4.21
CA GLY A 59 -5.55 27.23 -5.62
C GLY A 59 -5.47 25.93 -6.39
N LYS A 60 -5.97 25.98 -7.62
CA LYS A 60 -6.14 24.81 -8.47
C LYS A 60 -5.61 25.11 -9.85
N LEU A 61 -4.94 24.14 -10.45
CA LEU A 61 -4.66 24.16 -11.88
C LEU A 61 -5.04 22.81 -12.47
N TYR A 62 -5.79 22.87 -13.57
CA TYR A 62 -6.15 21.71 -14.38
C TYR A 62 -5.54 21.80 -15.77
N VAL A 63 -4.99 20.69 -16.26
CA VAL A 63 -4.87 20.46 -17.70
C VAL A 63 -6.25 20.11 -18.24
N VAL A 64 -6.58 20.61 -19.41
CA VAL A 64 -7.92 20.59 -20.00
C VAL A 64 -7.91 19.83 -21.30
N GLY A 65 -8.88 18.92 -21.47
CA GLY A 65 -9.12 18.14 -22.67
C GLY A 65 -10.59 18.12 -23.09
N ARG A 66 -10.86 17.76 -24.35
CA ARG A 66 -12.20 17.82 -24.97
C ARG A 66 -12.90 19.17 -24.77
N TYR A 67 -12.14 20.27 -24.78
CA TYR A 67 -12.69 21.61 -24.58
C TYR A 67 -13.50 22.02 -25.81
N GLN A 68 -14.78 22.27 -25.62
CA GLN A 68 -15.69 22.78 -26.65
C GLN A 68 -15.84 24.30 -26.50
N ASP A 69 -16.13 24.73 -25.28
CA ASP A 69 -16.27 26.12 -24.85
C ASP A 69 -16.01 26.24 -23.33
N GLU A 70 -16.08 27.45 -22.77
CA GLU A 70 -15.85 27.72 -21.34
C GLU A 70 -16.79 26.93 -20.41
N GLY A 71 -17.96 26.52 -20.90
CA GLY A 71 -18.95 25.76 -20.15
C GLY A 71 -18.84 24.26 -20.32
N ASN A 72 -17.96 23.73 -21.18
CA ASN A 72 -17.93 22.31 -21.55
C ASN A 72 -16.50 21.78 -21.80
N TRP A 73 -15.92 21.09 -20.80
CA TRP A 73 -14.59 20.48 -20.87
C TRP A 73 -14.34 19.44 -19.75
N TYR A 74 -13.38 18.53 -19.95
CA TYR A 74 -12.81 17.71 -18.86
C TYR A 74 -11.48 18.25 -18.40
N GLY A 75 -11.18 18.10 -17.11
CA GLY A 75 -9.89 18.48 -16.55
C GLY A 75 -9.33 17.45 -15.59
N ALA A 76 -8.00 17.41 -15.49
CA ALA A 76 -7.31 16.78 -14.38
C ALA A 76 -6.24 17.71 -13.83
N GLY A 77 -6.02 17.70 -12.52
CA GLY A 77 -5.21 18.74 -11.91
C GLY A 77 -4.97 18.55 -10.43
N LEU A 78 -4.31 19.56 -9.85
CA LEU A 78 -4.03 19.63 -8.42
C LEU A 78 -4.81 20.78 -7.81
N SER A 79 -5.46 20.50 -6.67
CA SER A 79 -6.02 21.51 -5.77
C SER A 79 -5.14 21.57 -4.52
N PHE A 80 -4.37 22.63 -4.37
CA PHE A 80 -3.51 22.87 -3.21
C PHE A 80 -4.29 23.51 -2.07
N GLN A 81 -4.12 22.96 -0.88
CA GLN A 81 -4.66 23.45 0.38
C GLN A 81 -3.47 23.79 1.28
N SER A 82 -2.94 24.99 1.08
CA SER A 82 -1.64 25.41 1.62
C SER A 82 -1.64 25.40 3.15
N ALA A 83 -2.73 25.89 3.77
CA ALA A 83 -2.90 25.89 5.22
C ALA A 83 -2.93 24.46 5.82
N ALA A 84 -3.54 23.51 5.11
CA ALA A 84 -3.64 22.12 5.55
C ALA A 84 -2.39 21.29 5.19
N LYS A 85 -1.45 21.83 4.40
CA LYS A 85 -0.34 21.09 3.78
C LYS A 85 -0.82 19.85 3.03
N ARG A 86 -1.97 19.96 2.36
CA ARG A 86 -2.57 18.89 1.56
C ARG A 86 -2.75 19.34 0.12
N MET A 87 -2.78 18.37 -0.78
CA MET A 87 -3.28 18.57 -2.13
C MET A 87 -4.28 17.48 -2.50
N GLN A 88 -5.19 17.79 -3.40
CA GLN A 88 -6.08 16.82 -4.02
C GLN A 88 -5.70 16.68 -5.48
N VAL A 89 -5.50 15.44 -5.94
CA VAL A 89 -5.45 15.11 -7.36
C VAL A 89 -6.88 14.89 -7.82
N GLU A 90 -7.36 15.68 -8.77
CA GLU A 90 -8.78 15.71 -9.13
C GLU A 90 -8.99 15.38 -10.61
N ILE A 91 -10.07 14.65 -10.91
CA ILE A 91 -10.70 14.59 -12.24
C ILE A 91 -11.99 15.38 -12.15
N VAL A 92 -12.16 16.37 -13.02
CA VAL A 92 -13.28 17.30 -13.02
C VAL A 92 -13.96 17.35 -14.39
N ARG A 93 -15.23 17.73 -14.38
CA ARG A 93 -16.03 18.01 -15.57
C ARG A 93 -16.65 19.40 -15.43
N MET A 94 -16.46 20.25 -16.43
CA MET A 94 -17.28 21.43 -16.65
C MET A 94 -18.37 21.06 -17.66
N GLN A 95 -19.64 21.25 -17.31
CA GLN A 95 -20.77 21.01 -18.21
C GLN A 95 -21.86 22.06 -17.96
N GLY A 96 -22.28 22.76 -19.02
CA GLY A 96 -23.24 23.86 -18.89
C GLY A 96 -22.79 24.97 -17.93
N GLY A 97 -21.49 25.18 -17.76
CA GLY A 97 -20.93 26.16 -16.82
C GLY A 97 -20.85 25.69 -15.36
N GLN A 98 -21.23 24.45 -15.05
CA GLN A 98 -21.11 23.87 -13.72
C GLN A 98 -19.88 22.95 -13.63
N LEU A 99 -18.94 23.31 -12.74
CA LEU A 99 -17.78 22.48 -12.44
C LEU A 99 -18.13 21.40 -11.40
N THR A 100 -17.98 20.13 -11.79
CA THR A 100 -18.23 18.97 -10.95
C THR A 100 -16.94 18.17 -10.76
N ARG A 101 -16.58 17.86 -9.52
CA ARG A 101 -15.50 16.91 -9.22
C ARG A 101 -16.03 15.49 -9.37
N LEU A 102 -15.57 14.78 -10.40
CA LEU A 102 -15.94 13.40 -10.65
C LEU A 102 -15.24 12.45 -9.68
N LYS A 103 -13.96 12.70 -9.40
CA LYS A 103 -13.17 11.93 -8.44
C LYS A 103 -12.01 12.76 -7.90
N GLY A 104 -11.60 12.49 -6.66
CA GLY A 104 -10.46 13.13 -6.02
C GLY A 104 -9.66 12.13 -5.18
N PHE A 105 -8.36 12.37 -5.05
CA PHE A 105 -7.49 11.61 -4.16
C PHE A 105 -6.57 12.56 -3.39
N GLY A 106 -6.57 12.47 -2.06
CA GLY A 106 -5.77 13.34 -1.21
C GLY A 106 -4.32 12.88 -1.11
N ARG A 107 -3.38 13.80 -1.21
CA ARG A 107 -1.96 13.61 -0.91
C ARG A 107 -1.46 14.68 0.06
N ALA A 108 -0.37 14.41 0.77
CA ALA A 108 0.38 15.48 1.42
C ALA A 108 0.95 16.41 0.33
N ALA A 109 0.87 17.72 0.54
CA ALA A 109 1.50 18.69 -0.35
C ALA A 109 2.89 19.04 0.18
N ALA A 110 3.88 19.06 -0.71
CA ALA A 110 5.18 19.61 -0.39
C ALA A 110 5.09 21.14 -0.32
N ALA A 111 5.72 21.74 0.69
CA ALA A 111 5.73 23.20 0.88
C ALA A 111 6.87 23.90 0.12
N ASP A 112 7.62 23.17 -0.70
CA ASP A 112 8.84 23.64 -1.37
C ASP A 112 8.61 24.21 -2.78
N GLY A 113 7.34 24.31 -3.22
CA GLY A 113 7.00 24.83 -4.54
C GLY A 113 7.59 23.99 -5.69
N ARG A 114 7.78 22.68 -5.49
CA ARG A 114 8.26 21.79 -6.56
C ARG A 114 7.27 21.72 -7.73
N PHE A 115 7.81 21.46 -8.93
CA PHE A 115 6.98 21.13 -10.09
C PHE A 115 6.32 19.77 -9.90
N HIS A 116 5.09 19.67 -10.37
CA HIS A 116 4.36 18.41 -10.55
C HIS A 116 3.92 18.29 -12.01
N THR A 117 4.04 17.10 -12.57
CA THR A 117 3.51 16.77 -13.91
C THR A 117 2.16 16.10 -13.76
N VAL A 118 1.12 16.69 -14.36
CA VAL A 118 -0.22 16.08 -14.39
C VAL A 118 -0.59 15.71 -15.81
N ARG A 119 -1.08 14.48 -15.99
CA ARG A 119 -1.68 14.00 -17.25
C ARG A 119 -3.14 13.65 -17.04
N LEU A 120 -4.01 14.19 -17.90
CA LEU A 120 -5.36 13.70 -18.15
C LEU A 120 -5.32 12.78 -19.37
N GLU A 121 -5.62 11.50 -19.21
CA GLU A 121 -5.82 10.54 -20.31
C GLU A 121 -7.32 10.31 -20.52
N MET A 122 -7.76 10.40 -21.77
CA MET A 122 -9.15 10.21 -22.18
C MET A 122 -9.20 9.10 -23.23
N ALA A 123 -9.90 8.01 -22.93
CA ALA A 123 -10.09 6.87 -23.82
C ALA A 123 -11.53 6.37 -23.75
N GLY A 124 -12.31 6.60 -24.81
CA GLY A 124 -13.76 6.39 -24.81
C GLY A 124 -14.44 7.20 -23.70
N SER A 125 -15.09 6.50 -22.78
CA SER A 125 -15.71 7.09 -21.56
C SER A 125 -14.81 7.04 -20.33
N THR A 126 -13.59 6.50 -20.42
CA THR A 126 -12.68 6.39 -19.27
C THR A 126 -11.75 7.59 -19.21
N LEU A 127 -11.72 8.25 -18.06
CA LEU A 127 -10.80 9.33 -17.73
C LEU A 127 -9.82 8.84 -16.67
N VAL A 128 -8.51 9.03 -16.91
CA VAL A 128 -7.45 8.64 -15.98
C VAL A 128 -6.59 9.86 -15.67
N VAL A 129 -6.26 10.08 -14.40
CA VAL A 129 -5.28 11.10 -13.99
C VAL A 129 -4.00 10.45 -13.51
N TYR A 130 -2.89 10.97 -14.00
CA TYR A 130 -1.54 10.65 -13.53
C TYR A 130 -0.91 11.88 -12.89
N LEU A 131 -0.14 11.65 -11.83
CA LEU A 131 0.70 12.64 -11.15
C LEU A 131 2.13 12.12 -11.15
N ASP A 132 3.07 12.88 -11.73
CA ASP A 132 4.48 12.53 -11.81
C ASP A 132 4.70 11.12 -12.42
N GLY A 133 3.91 10.81 -13.45
CA GLY A 133 3.88 9.51 -14.13
C GLY A 133 3.18 8.38 -13.36
N GLU A 134 2.79 8.58 -12.11
CA GLU A 134 2.03 7.61 -11.32
C GLU A 134 0.54 7.71 -11.63
N ARG A 135 -0.11 6.59 -11.99
CA ARG A 135 -1.57 6.54 -12.13
C ARG A 135 -2.21 6.72 -10.74
N VAL A 136 -2.92 7.82 -10.54
CA VAL A 136 -3.54 8.13 -9.24
C VAL A 136 -4.95 7.56 -9.16
N THR A 137 -5.80 7.85 -10.15
CA THR A 137 -7.19 7.39 -10.15
C THR A 137 -7.80 7.43 -11.55
N ASN A 138 -8.99 6.85 -11.68
CA ASN A 138 -9.80 6.87 -12.90
C ASN A 138 -11.30 6.94 -12.59
N VAL A 139 -12.08 7.38 -13.57
CA VAL A 139 -13.54 7.45 -13.54
C VAL A 139 -14.10 7.19 -14.94
N THR A 140 -15.31 6.63 -15.01
CA THR A 140 -16.09 6.52 -16.25
C THR A 140 -17.12 7.63 -16.32
N ASP A 141 -17.13 8.41 -17.39
CA ASP A 141 -18.07 9.49 -17.66
C ASP A 141 -18.33 9.62 -19.17
N THR A 142 -19.59 9.80 -19.57
CA THR A 142 -20.03 9.83 -20.98
C THR A 142 -20.50 11.22 -21.43
N ALA A 143 -20.39 12.24 -20.59
CA ALA A 143 -21.04 13.53 -20.82
C ALA A 143 -20.44 14.32 -21.99
N LEU A 144 -19.12 14.22 -22.24
CA LEU A 144 -18.43 14.91 -23.32
C LEU A 144 -17.72 13.91 -24.23
N PRO A 145 -18.42 13.29 -25.21
CA PRO A 145 -17.86 12.22 -26.05
C PRO A 145 -17.03 12.72 -27.23
N ARG A 146 -17.10 14.01 -27.58
CA ARG A 146 -16.44 14.58 -28.76
C ARG A 146 -15.06 15.14 -28.42
N GLY A 147 -14.15 15.10 -29.40
CA GLY A 147 -12.86 15.80 -29.35
C GLY A 147 -13.03 17.32 -29.27
N GLY A 148 -11.94 18.03 -29.00
CA GLY A 148 -11.97 19.48 -28.80
C GLY A 148 -10.59 20.08 -28.61
N ARG A 149 -10.56 21.34 -28.17
CA ARG A 149 -9.31 22.03 -27.82
C ARG A 149 -8.72 21.45 -26.53
N THR A 150 -7.46 21.74 -26.30
CA THR A 150 -6.70 21.38 -25.09
C THR A 150 -6.02 22.62 -24.53
N GLY A 151 -5.77 22.63 -23.23
CA GLY A 151 -5.25 23.82 -22.56
C GLY A 151 -5.04 23.64 -21.06
N MET A 152 -5.02 24.76 -20.34
CA MET A 152 -4.99 24.79 -18.88
C MET A 152 -5.89 25.88 -18.33
N VAL A 153 -6.31 25.72 -17.08
CA VAL A 153 -7.07 26.72 -16.33
C VAL A 153 -6.62 26.73 -14.88
N ALA A 154 -6.51 27.93 -14.30
CA ALA A 154 -6.11 28.13 -12.91
C ALA A 154 -7.14 28.96 -12.12
N SER A 155 -7.28 28.66 -10.83
CA SER A 155 -8.14 29.39 -9.89
C SER A 155 -7.47 29.50 -8.53
N GLY A 156 -7.88 30.49 -7.72
CA GLY A 156 -7.33 30.73 -6.37
C GLY A 156 -6.01 31.49 -6.39
N THR A 157 -4.93 30.87 -6.89
CA THR A 157 -3.60 31.50 -7.02
C THR A 157 -3.04 31.39 -8.44
N ALA A 158 -1.98 32.14 -8.74
CA ALA A 158 -1.23 32.05 -9.98
C ALA A 158 -0.22 30.89 -9.96
N PHE A 159 0.03 30.34 -11.15
CA PHE A 159 0.91 29.19 -11.36
C PHE A 159 1.97 29.50 -12.43
N GLU A 160 3.08 28.80 -12.32
CA GLU A 160 4.05 28.68 -13.41
C GLU A 160 3.89 27.27 -14.02
N ALA A 161 3.69 27.20 -15.32
CA ALA A 161 3.34 25.95 -16.01
C ALA A 161 4.04 25.81 -17.36
N SER A 162 4.38 24.59 -17.78
CA SER A 162 4.79 24.32 -19.15
C SER A 162 3.61 24.44 -20.11
N ILE A 163 3.89 24.61 -21.40
CA ILE A 163 2.84 24.47 -22.42
C ILE A 163 2.30 23.03 -22.38
N PRO A 164 0.97 22.82 -22.47
CA PRO A 164 0.39 21.49 -22.49
C PRO A 164 0.76 20.77 -23.76
N VAL A 165 1.03 19.48 -23.61
CA VAL A 165 1.44 18.58 -24.68
C VAL A 165 0.47 17.41 -24.74
N THR A 166 0.27 16.85 -25.93
CA THR A 166 -0.78 15.84 -26.16
C THR A 166 -0.24 14.60 -26.88
N GLY A 167 -1.02 13.51 -26.88
CA GLY A 167 -0.65 12.28 -27.57
C GLY A 167 -1.72 11.18 -27.49
N ASP A 168 -1.36 10.01 -28.02
CA ASP A 168 -2.22 8.81 -28.05
C ASP A 168 -2.42 8.22 -26.64
N PRO A 169 -3.66 7.99 -26.17
CA PRO A 169 -3.94 7.39 -24.85
C PRO A 169 -3.38 5.99 -24.63
N ALA A 170 -2.98 5.27 -25.68
CA ALA A 170 -2.23 4.02 -25.57
C ALA A 170 -0.80 4.23 -25.03
N GLN A 171 -0.23 5.43 -25.19
CA GLN A 171 1.10 5.80 -24.71
C GLN A 171 1.02 6.27 -23.25
N LYS A 172 1.46 5.41 -22.31
CA LYS A 172 1.45 5.71 -20.87
C LYS A 172 2.59 6.65 -20.47
N PRO A 173 2.38 7.56 -19.50
CA PRO A 173 3.40 8.53 -19.12
C PRO A 173 4.66 7.84 -18.62
N ALA A 174 5.80 8.48 -18.88
CA ALA A 174 7.03 8.09 -18.24
C ALA A 174 7.00 8.42 -16.74
N ARG A 175 7.54 7.54 -15.91
CA ARG A 175 7.65 7.67 -14.46
C ARG A 175 9.08 7.42 -14.06
N LEU A 176 9.75 8.48 -13.61
CA LEU A 176 11.08 8.43 -12.98
C LEU A 176 10.89 8.41 -11.47
N ALA A 177 11.62 7.56 -10.74
CA ALA A 177 11.62 7.53 -9.28
C ALA A 177 12.81 6.75 -8.72
N LEU A 178 12.98 6.77 -7.40
CA LEU A 178 13.80 5.78 -6.71
C LEU A 178 13.17 4.38 -6.87
N ALA A 179 14.00 3.38 -7.14
CA ALA A 179 13.58 2.00 -7.39
C ALA A 179 13.19 1.30 -6.08
N ARG A 180 11.97 0.77 -5.96
CA ARG A 180 11.48 0.07 -4.74
C ARG A 180 11.80 0.83 -3.45
N ALA A 181 11.58 2.13 -3.46
CA ALA A 181 11.91 3.02 -2.37
C ALA A 181 10.89 4.16 -2.27
N PRO A 182 10.64 4.70 -1.07
CA PRO A 182 9.84 5.89 -0.90
C PRO A 182 10.54 7.12 -1.48
N GLN A 183 9.80 8.21 -1.71
CA GLN A 183 10.36 9.51 -2.07
C GLN A 183 10.92 10.25 -0.83
N LEU A 184 11.68 9.53 -0.01
CA LEU A 184 12.36 10.00 1.21
C LEU A 184 13.68 9.23 1.35
N ALA A 185 14.78 9.95 1.55
CA ALA A 185 16.06 9.39 1.94
C ALA A 185 16.48 9.91 3.32
N GLN A 186 16.89 9.00 4.21
CA GLN A 186 17.46 9.35 5.50
C GLN A 186 18.95 9.08 5.49
N LEU A 187 19.72 10.10 5.86
CA LEU A 187 21.16 10.09 5.94
C LEU A 187 21.57 10.56 7.34
N THR A 188 22.73 10.13 7.79
CA THR A 188 23.33 10.64 9.02
C THR A 188 24.74 11.14 8.74
N LEU A 189 25.13 12.26 9.33
CA LEU A 189 26.50 12.78 9.20
C LEU A 189 27.53 11.78 9.72
N GLY A 190 28.65 11.66 9.01
CA GLY A 190 29.71 10.71 9.35
C GLY A 190 29.47 9.29 8.83
N ASP A 191 28.25 8.96 8.39
CA ASP A 191 28.05 7.77 7.55
C ASP A 191 28.59 8.03 6.13
N GLY A 192 29.01 6.96 5.45
CA GLY A 192 29.50 7.05 4.08
C GLY A 192 28.40 7.41 3.07
N PRO A 193 28.78 7.70 1.81
CA PRO A 193 27.80 7.97 0.75
C PRO A 193 26.79 6.82 0.58
N VAL A 194 25.52 7.17 0.36
CA VAL A 194 24.43 6.22 0.15
C VAL A 194 24.10 6.14 -1.33
N ARG A 195 24.09 4.92 -1.88
CA ARG A 195 23.62 4.63 -3.23
C ARG A 195 22.13 4.28 -3.20
N LEU A 196 21.33 4.98 -4.01
CA LEU A 196 19.91 4.68 -4.23
C LEU A 196 19.68 4.40 -5.71
N ASP A 197 19.20 3.20 -6.02
CA ASP A 197 18.87 2.83 -7.39
C ASP A 197 17.71 3.68 -7.91
N VAL A 198 17.78 4.07 -9.18
CA VAL A 198 16.80 4.92 -9.86
C VAL A 198 16.16 4.10 -10.97
N SER A 199 14.85 4.25 -11.16
CA SER A 199 14.08 3.53 -12.18
C SER A 199 13.24 4.48 -13.00
N ALA A 200 13.07 4.14 -14.28
CA ALA A 200 12.20 4.83 -15.21
C ALA A 200 11.36 3.80 -15.98
N LEU A 201 10.04 4.03 -16.07
CA LEU A 201 9.11 3.23 -16.88
C LEU A 201 8.24 4.13 -17.75
N GLY A 202 7.79 3.69 -18.92
CA GLY A 202 6.79 4.37 -19.77
C GLY A 202 7.28 4.73 -21.17
N THR A 203 6.40 5.21 -22.06
CA THR A 203 6.78 5.60 -23.43
C THR A 203 7.43 6.98 -23.44
N TYR A 204 8.69 7.07 -23.85
CA TYR A 204 9.44 8.32 -23.86
C TYR A 204 9.21 9.15 -25.12
N ARG A 205 9.39 10.47 -25.00
CA ARG A 205 9.55 11.38 -26.13
C ARG A 205 11.03 11.71 -26.28
N GLN A 206 11.68 11.24 -27.34
CA GLN A 206 12.93 11.88 -27.75
C GLN A 206 12.59 13.20 -28.44
N ALA A 207 13.16 14.30 -27.96
CA ALA A 207 13.13 15.56 -28.69
C ALA A 207 14.00 15.42 -29.95
N GLY A 208 13.38 15.42 -31.13
CA GLY A 208 14.07 15.65 -32.41
C GLY A 208 14.38 14.46 -33.31
N ASP A 209 13.87 13.24 -33.05
CA ASP A 209 14.03 12.11 -33.98
C ASP A 209 12.68 11.56 -34.49
N PRO A 210 12.25 11.93 -35.70
CA PRO A 210 11.05 11.39 -36.34
C PRO A 210 11.19 9.94 -36.84
N ALA A 211 12.39 9.34 -36.80
CA ALA A 211 12.71 8.08 -37.48
C ALA A 211 12.93 6.88 -36.53
N ALA A 212 13.00 7.07 -35.22
CA ALA A 212 12.97 5.96 -34.27
C ALA A 212 11.53 5.45 -34.10
N ALA A 213 11.03 4.73 -35.11
CA ALA A 213 9.72 4.11 -35.07
C ALA A 213 9.58 3.20 -33.84
N ILE A 214 8.70 3.56 -32.91
CA ILE A 214 8.20 2.64 -31.88
C ILE A 214 7.49 1.50 -32.63
N PRO A 215 7.81 0.22 -32.39
CA PRO A 215 7.09 -0.89 -33.01
C PRO A 215 5.59 -0.76 -32.73
N THR A 216 4.78 -0.82 -33.79
CA THR A 216 3.32 -0.73 -33.68
C THR A 216 2.79 -1.78 -32.71
N GLY A 217 2.04 -1.33 -31.69
CA GLY A 217 1.35 -2.22 -30.74
C GLY A 217 2.13 -2.64 -29.48
N LYS A 218 3.29 -2.05 -29.17
CA LYS A 218 3.97 -2.25 -27.87
C LYS A 218 4.46 -0.92 -27.28
N PRO A 219 4.19 -0.61 -26.00
CA PRO A 219 4.82 0.53 -25.34
C PRO A 219 6.34 0.29 -25.26
N GLY A 220 7.14 1.28 -25.69
CA GLY A 220 8.60 1.22 -25.53
C GLY A 220 8.98 1.09 -24.07
N THR A 221 9.73 0.04 -23.72
CA THR A 221 10.33 -0.17 -22.40
C THR A 221 11.67 0.55 -22.34
N PHE A 222 11.89 1.38 -21.32
CA PHE A 222 13.20 1.98 -21.04
C PHE A 222 13.85 1.22 -19.90
N LEU A 223 15.16 1.08 -20.01
CA LEU A 223 15.97 0.26 -19.12
C LEU A 223 17.06 1.15 -18.55
N THR A 224 17.39 0.94 -17.27
CA THR A 224 18.66 1.45 -16.76
C THR A 224 19.79 0.74 -17.50
N THR A 225 20.96 1.36 -17.69
CA THR A 225 22.15 0.70 -18.25
C THR A 225 22.60 -0.56 -17.48
N ALA A 226 22.14 -0.73 -16.23
CA ALA A 226 22.35 -1.91 -15.40
C ALA A 226 21.35 -3.07 -15.65
N SER A 227 20.51 -2.97 -16.70
CA SER A 227 19.50 -3.99 -17.00
C SER A 227 20.14 -5.26 -17.57
N PRO A 228 19.57 -6.45 -17.29
CA PRO A 228 20.10 -7.71 -17.81
C PRO A 228 20.14 -7.70 -19.35
N PRO A 229 21.10 -8.43 -19.96
CA PRO A 229 21.39 -8.38 -21.39
C PRO A 229 20.24 -8.88 -22.29
N THR A 230 19.17 -9.45 -21.74
CA THR A 230 17.98 -9.87 -22.50
C THR A 230 16.96 -8.75 -22.69
N ALA A 231 17.08 -7.64 -21.97
CA ALA A 231 16.12 -6.55 -22.03
C ALA A 231 16.40 -5.60 -23.22
N THR A 232 17.61 -5.63 -23.79
CA THR A 232 17.98 -4.99 -25.07
C THR A 232 17.26 -5.60 -26.29
N ALA A 233 16.66 -6.79 -26.16
CA ALA A 233 16.05 -7.53 -27.27
C ALA A 233 14.76 -6.88 -27.84
N PHE A 234 14.23 -5.83 -27.23
CA PHE A 234 13.02 -5.12 -27.66
C PHE A 234 13.22 -3.63 -27.99
N GLY A 235 14.44 -3.18 -28.30
CA GLY A 235 14.69 -1.78 -28.70
C GLY A 235 14.63 -0.75 -27.56
N ALA A 236 14.88 -1.20 -26.33
CA ALA A 236 14.92 -0.33 -25.15
C ALA A 236 16.18 0.56 -25.13
N MET A 237 16.02 1.86 -24.86
CA MET A 237 17.13 2.82 -24.72
C MET A 237 17.48 3.08 -23.24
N PRO A 238 18.76 3.34 -22.90
CA PRO A 238 19.16 3.81 -21.58
C PRO A 238 18.48 5.11 -21.15
N PHE A 239 17.89 5.12 -19.95
CA PHE A 239 17.34 6.35 -19.37
C PHE A 239 18.44 7.23 -18.76
N ARG A 240 18.55 8.49 -19.22
CA ARG A 240 19.54 9.47 -18.72
C ARG A 240 18.84 10.49 -17.83
N PHE A 241 19.42 10.75 -16.67
CA PHE A 241 18.88 11.72 -15.73
C PHE A 241 19.98 12.53 -15.07
N THR A 242 19.61 13.71 -14.59
CA THR A 242 20.40 14.52 -13.66
C THR A 242 19.86 14.37 -12.25
N ALA A 243 20.71 14.61 -11.26
CA ALA A 243 20.33 14.73 -9.86
C ALA A 243 20.79 16.09 -9.37
N THR A 244 19.89 16.85 -8.75
CA THR A 244 20.20 18.18 -8.23
C THR A 244 19.61 18.36 -6.85
N ALA A 245 20.47 18.58 -5.85
CA ALA A 245 20.05 18.94 -4.52
C ALA A 245 19.60 20.41 -4.49
N ALA A 246 18.44 20.70 -3.89
CA ALA A 246 17.96 22.07 -3.70
C ALA A 246 18.90 22.88 -2.81
N ASN A 247 19.57 22.22 -1.85
CA ASN A 247 20.64 22.80 -1.04
C ASN A 247 21.90 21.92 -1.09
N PRO A 248 22.85 22.20 -2.01
CA PRO A 248 24.07 21.41 -2.15
C PRO A 248 25.05 21.55 -0.97
N ALA A 249 24.84 22.50 -0.05
CA ALA A 249 25.62 22.59 1.18
C ALA A 249 25.22 21.51 2.21
N LEU A 250 24.00 20.95 2.12
CA LEU A 250 23.52 19.88 3.00
C LEU A 250 23.84 18.49 2.43
N VAL A 251 23.66 18.31 1.12
CA VAL A 251 23.85 17.02 0.45
C VAL A 251 24.43 17.22 -0.93
N ARG A 252 25.50 16.49 -1.26
CA ARG A 252 25.94 16.32 -2.65
C ARG A 252 25.20 15.15 -3.29
N ALA A 253 24.52 15.40 -4.41
CA ALA A 253 23.80 14.39 -5.17
C ALA A 253 24.48 14.17 -6.53
N GLU A 254 24.88 12.94 -6.83
CA GLU A 254 25.62 12.59 -8.04
C GLU A 254 24.84 11.54 -8.84
N ALA A 255 24.35 11.93 -10.02
CA ALA A 255 23.68 11.01 -10.93
C ALA A 255 24.70 10.08 -11.59
N ASN A 256 24.41 8.79 -11.56
CA ASN A 256 25.20 7.73 -12.15
C ASN A 256 24.33 6.86 -13.07
N ALA A 257 24.95 5.90 -13.74
CA ALA A 257 24.30 4.89 -14.57
C ALA A 257 23.27 4.04 -13.77
N GLY A 258 22.01 4.49 -13.72
CA GLY A 258 20.90 3.78 -13.09
C GLY A 258 20.76 3.97 -11.57
N PHE A 259 21.52 4.88 -10.95
CA PHE A 259 21.44 5.17 -9.53
C PHE A 259 21.90 6.59 -9.20
N VAL A 260 21.50 7.11 -8.05
CA VAL A 260 22.00 8.37 -7.49
C VAL A 260 22.84 8.06 -6.25
N THR A 261 23.97 8.74 -6.11
CA THR A 261 24.79 8.71 -4.89
C THR A 261 24.54 9.98 -4.10
N LEU A 262 24.20 9.84 -2.82
CA LEU A 262 23.99 10.95 -1.89
C LEU A 262 25.10 10.96 -0.85
N THR A 263 25.83 12.07 -0.76
CA THR A 263 26.84 12.29 0.28
C THR A 263 26.32 13.34 1.25
N PRO A 264 26.07 13.01 2.54
CA PRO A 264 25.69 14.01 3.53
C PRO A 264 26.86 14.93 3.84
N LEU A 265 26.62 16.25 3.89
CA LEU A 265 27.64 17.29 4.11
C LEU A 265 27.35 18.13 5.36
N ALA A 266 26.08 18.42 5.64
CA ALA A 266 25.63 19.09 6.85
C ALA A 266 24.22 18.63 7.23
N ALA A 267 23.87 18.75 8.50
CA ALA A 267 22.56 18.35 9.00
C ALA A 267 21.47 19.32 8.54
N GLY A 268 20.27 18.79 8.31
CA GLY A 268 19.13 19.55 7.85
C GLY A 268 18.22 18.76 6.91
N ALA A 269 17.22 19.44 6.37
CA ALA A 269 16.31 18.88 5.38
C ALA A 269 16.48 19.62 4.04
N THR A 270 16.54 18.85 2.96
CA THR A 270 16.56 19.36 1.59
C THR A 270 15.76 18.43 0.69
N THR A 271 15.76 18.71 -0.61
CA THR A 271 15.16 17.84 -1.62
C THR A 271 16.17 17.58 -2.72
N VAL A 272 16.02 16.45 -3.39
CA VAL A 272 16.78 16.13 -4.59
C VAL A 272 15.80 15.91 -5.73
N THR A 273 16.01 16.65 -6.82
CA THR A 273 15.28 16.50 -8.06
C THR A 273 16.05 15.55 -8.98
N LEU A 274 15.40 14.47 -9.38
CA LEU A 274 15.79 13.64 -10.50
C LEU A 274 15.05 14.15 -11.73
N ALA A 275 15.74 14.55 -12.78
CA ALA A 275 15.12 15.06 -14.00
C ALA A 275 15.66 14.33 -15.23
N SER A 276 14.76 13.98 -16.16
CA SER A 276 15.18 13.42 -17.44
C SER A 276 15.97 14.45 -18.24
N VAL A 277 17.02 13.99 -18.92
CA VAL A 277 17.84 14.88 -19.78
C VAL A 277 17.11 15.23 -21.07
N ASP A 278 16.24 14.36 -21.58
CA ASP A 278 15.60 14.57 -22.89
C ASP A 278 14.09 14.92 -22.83
N ASP A 279 13.43 14.81 -21.66
CA ASP A 279 12.04 15.25 -21.48
C ASP A 279 11.86 16.05 -20.17
N PRO A 280 11.64 17.38 -20.26
CA PRO A 280 11.46 18.22 -19.08
C PRO A 280 10.21 17.89 -18.25
N ASN A 281 9.20 17.19 -18.79
CA ASN A 281 8.02 16.79 -18.03
C ASN A 281 8.25 15.52 -17.20
N VAL A 282 9.39 14.84 -17.38
CA VAL A 282 9.73 13.63 -16.65
C VAL A 282 10.72 13.98 -15.54
N LEU A 283 10.19 14.16 -14.34
CA LEU A 283 10.96 14.45 -13.13
C LEU A 283 10.37 13.77 -11.91
N SER A 284 11.17 13.64 -10.86
CA SER A 284 10.77 13.19 -9.53
C SER A 284 11.52 13.99 -8.50
N VAL A 285 10.85 14.37 -7.41
CA VAL A 285 11.49 15.05 -6.28
C VAL A 285 11.27 14.21 -5.03
N PHE A 286 12.37 13.87 -4.36
CA PHE A 286 12.32 13.19 -3.08
C PHE A 286 12.95 14.04 -1.97
N ASP A 287 12.44 13.85 -0.76
CA ASP A 287 12.95 14.54 0.42
C ASP A 287 14.24 13.86 0.90
N VAL A 288 15.20 14.64 1.36
CA VAL A 288 16.41 14.15 2.01
C VAL A 288 16.53 14.77 3.38
N ARG A 289 16.64 13.93 4.40
CA ARG A 289 16.88 14.35 5.78
C ARG A 289 18.25 13.88 6.21
N VAL A 290 19.09 14.82 6.60
CA VAL A 290 20.42 14.55 7.14
C VAL A 290 20.38 14.82 8.65
N ALA A 291 20.49 13.76 9.45
CA ALA A 291 20.60 13.89 10.89
C ALA A 291 22.04 14.16 11.33
N GLU A 292 22.21 14.91 12.41
CA GLU A 292 23.47 14.92 13.15
C GLU A 292 23.69 13.55 13.80
N ARG A 293 24.94 13.11 13.85
CA ARG A 293 25.32 11.92 14.60
C ARG A 293 25.74 12.32 16.00
N LYS A 294 24.98 11.86 16.99
CA LYS A 294 25.35 11.99 18.39
C LYS A 294 25.92 10.66 18.86
N GLU A 295 27.24 10.54 18.82
CA GLU A 295 27.91 9.31 19.25
C GLU A 295 27.59 9.00 20.71
N ALA A 296 27.59 7.71 21.06
CA ALA A 296 27.39 7.30 22.43
C ALA A 296 28.44 7.94 23.34
N SER A 297 28.02 8.54 24.45
CA SER A 297 28.93 9.28 25.34
C SER A 297 29.67 8.39 26.35
N GLY A 298 29.83 7.09 26.05
CA GLY A 298 30.59 6.16 26.89
C GLY A 298 29.99 5.94 28.28
N GLY A 299 28.66 5.93 28.41
CA GLY A 299 27.97 5.70 29.67
C GLY A 299 28.51 4.45 30.40
N ALA A 300 28.76 4.55 31.71
CA ALA A 300 29.41 3.47 32.47
C ALA A 300 28.54 2.21 32.70
N TYR A 301 27.40 2.07 32.01
CA TYR A 301 26.48 0.94 32.20
C TYR A 301 26.93 -0.30 31.41
N ARG A 302 26.78 -1.47 32.04
CA ARG A 302 27.08 -2.76 31.42
C ARG A 302 25.91 -3.25 30.58
N LEU A 303 26.18 -3.92 29.47
CA LEU A 303 25.12 -4.51 28.62
C LEU A 303 24.69 -5.92 29.06
N GLY A 304 25.48 -6.58 29.89
CA GLY A 304 25.26 -7.97 30.29
C GLY A 304 23.85 -8.19 30.88
N GLY A 305 23.10 -9.12 30.29
CA GLY A 305 21.72 -9.44 30.69
C GLY A 305 20.65 -8.42 30.27
N ALA A 306 21.05 -7.29 29.67
CA ALA A 306 20.14 -6.22 29.25
C ALA A 306 19.97 -6.13 27.72
N VAL A 307 20.74 -6.90 26.95
CA VAL A 307 20.66 -6.93 25.48
C VAL A 307 20.48 -8.35 24.94
N ALA A 308 19.77 -8.45 23.81
CA ALA A 308 19.69 -9.67 23.00
C ALA A 308 19.98 -9.33 21.52
N PRO A 309 20.83 -10.09 20.80
CA PRO A 309 21.67 -11.18 21.30
C PRO A 309 22.58 -10.74 22.45
N ALA A 310 22.89 -11.66 23.34
CA ALA A 310 23.79 -11.39 24.45
C ALA A 310 25.19 -11.02 23.90
N VAL A 311 25.94 -10.25 24.69
CA VAL A 311 27.31 -9.87 24.33
C VAL A 311 28.17 -11.13 24.12
N GLY A 312 28.72 -11.27 22.92
CA GLY A 312 29.54 -12.41 22.49
C GLY A 312 28.75 -13.68 22.15
N GLU A 313 27.41 -13.61 22.06
CA GLU A 313 26.58 -14.77 21.74
C GLU A 313 26.96 -15.38 20.39
N ARG A 314 26.89 -16.70 20.29
CA ARG A 314 27.23 -17.47 19.08
C ARG A 314 26.06 -18.31 18.62
N ASN A 315 26.09 -18.70 17.34
CA ASN A 315 25.06 -19.51 16.69
C ASN A 315 23.68 -18.83 16.62
N VAL A 316 23.69 -17.50 16.64
CA VAL A 316 22.49 -16.66 16.55
C VAL A 316 21.81 -16.87 15.18
N PRO A 317 20.47 -17.03 15.09
CA PRO A 317 19.77 -17.01 13.82
C PRO A 317 20.05 -15.72 13.03
N TYR A 318 20.04 -15.80 11.70
CA TYR A 318 20.46 -14.69 10.82
C TYR A 318 19.37 -13.63 10.62
N ASP A 319 18.18 -13.83 11.15
CA ASP A 319 17.05 -12.90 11.11
C ASP A 319 16.76 -12.27 12.49
N THR A 320 17.71 -12.41 13.42
CA THR A 320 17.60 -11.91 14.79
C THR A 320 17.34 -10.39 14.83
N PRO A 321 16.29 -9.94 15.52
CA PRO A 321 16.15 -8.56 15.96
C PRO A 321 17.15 -8.24 17.09
N LEU A 322 17.45 -6.96 17.28
CA LEU A 322 18.23 -6.49 18.43
C LEU A 322 17.27 -6.02 19.52
N ARG A 323 17.55 -6.34 20.78
CA ARG A 323 16.72 -5.96 21.92
C ARG A 323 17.56 -5.26 22.98
N LEU A 324 17.03 -4.18 23.53
CA LEU A 324 17.55 -3.50 24.71
C LEU A 324 16.46 -3.46 25.78
N ARG A 325 16.76 -3.92 26.99
CA ARG A 325 15.86 -3.91 28.14
C ARG A 325 16.23 -2.78 29.08
N PHE A 326 15.35 -1.78 29.16
CA PHE A 326 15.47 -0.60 30.02
C PHE A 326 14.91 -0.85 31.43
N ASP A 327 15.14 0.10 32.34
CA ASP A 327 14.62 0.04 33.72
C ASP A 327 13.09 0.18 33.76
N ALA A 328 12.56 0.99 32.84
CA ALA A 328 11.14 1.29 32.62
C ALA A 328 10.87 1.40 31.11
N MET A 329 9.61 1.59 30.70
CA MET A 329 9.28 1.76 29.29
C MET A 329 10.00 2.98 28.69
N PRO A 330 10.92 2.80 27.72
CA PRO A 330 11.58 3.91 27.07
C PRO A 330 10.62 4.58 26.08
N THR A 331 10.96 5.79 25.63
CA THR A 331 10.34 6.38 24.45
C THR A 331 11.34 6.46 23.32
N LEU A 332 10.83 6.39 22.09
CA LEU A 332 11.64 6.60 20.90
C LEU A 332 12.00 8.09 20.81
N GLY A 333 13.27 8.38 20.59
CA GLY A 333 13.72 9.75 20.35
C GLY A 333 13.48 10.20 18.90
N ALA A 334 13.87 11.44 18.62
CA ALA A 334 13.62 12.08 17.32
C ALA A 334 14.82 11.99 16.36
N ALA A 335 15.96 11.45 16.80
CA ALA A 335 17.22 11.45 16.06
C ALA A 335 18.09 10.22 16.40
N GLY A 336 19.17 10.05 15.64
CA GLY A 336 20.12 8.95 15.80
C GLY A 336 19.70 7.67 15.07
N ALA A 337 20.63 6.72 15.02
CA ALA A 337 20.40 5.42 14.43
C ALA A 337 21.05 4.29 15.23
N VAL A 338 20.53 3.07 15.03
CA VAL A 338 21.17 1.82 15.40
C VAL A 338 21.98 1.35 14.20
N ARG A 339 23.24 0.98 14.39
CA ARG A 339 24.13 0.52 13.33
C ARG A 339 24.68 -0.86 13.62
N VAL A 340 24.80 -1.64 12.56
CA VAL A 340 25.41 -2.97 12.59
C VAL A 340 26.62 -2.98 11.69
N TYR A 341 27.79 -3.29 12.25
CA TYR A 341 29.04 -3.41 11.53
C TYR A 341 29.46 -4.87 11.44
N ARG A 342 29.98 -5.29 10.29
CA ARG A 342 30.71 -6.55 10.20
C ARG A 342 32.06 -6.37 10.90
N LYS A 343 32.38 -7.25 11.85
CA LYS A 343 33.52 -7.06 12.75
C LYS A 343 34.87 -7.24 12.04
N ARG A 344 34.96 -8.16 11.07
CA ARG A 344 36.25 -8.51 10.42
C ARG A 344 36.88 -7.38 9.60
N ASP A 345 36.07 -6.49 9.04
CA ASP A 345 36.49 -5.44 8.11
C ASP A 345 35.93 -4.05 8.48
N GLY A 346 35.08 -3.98 9.52
CA GLY A 346 34.45 -2.74 9.97
C GLY A 346 33.35 -2.22 9.04
N ALA A 347 32.95 -2.98 8.03
CA ALA A 347 31.95 -2.54 7.06
C ALA A 347 30.60 -2.28 7.74
N LEU A 348 29.99 -1.12 7.48
CA LEU A 348 28.63 -0.81 7.89
C LEU A 348 27.65 -1.66 7.06
N VAL A 349 26.90 -2.53 7.72
CA VAL A 349 26.01 -3.51 7.08
C VAL A 349 24.56 -3.03 7.11
N ASP A 350 24.16 -2.42 8.22
CA ASP A 350 22.83 -1.83 8.34
C ASP A 350 22.82 -0.58 9.22
N THR A 351 21.90 0.32 8.91
CA THR A 351 21.59 1.53 9.68
C THR A 351 20.07 1.60 9.80
N VAL A 352 19.57 1.61 11.04
CA VAL A 352 18.13 1.67 11.36
C VAL A 352 17.87 2.96 12.14
N HIS A 353 17.18 3.90 11.51
CA HIS A 353 16.81 5.18 12.10
C HIS A 353 15.55 5.06 12.96
N ALA A 354 15.34 6.05 13.85
CA ALA A 354 14.18 6.10 14.73
C ALA A 354 12.83 6.23 14.00
N GLY A 355 12.79 6.57 12.72
CA GLY A 355 11.52 6.63 11.97
C GLY A 355 11.72 6.82 10.49
N GLY A 356 10.62 6.82 9.72
CA GLY A 356 10.61 7.04 8.27
C GLY A 356 11.45 6.04 7.46
N GLU A 357 11.45 4.80 7.93
CA GLU A 357 12.19 3.67 7.36
C GLU A 357 11.35 2.89 6.35
N TYR A 358 12.03 2.06 5.55
CA TYR A 358 11.39 1.18 4.58
C TYR A 358 12.21 -0.08 4.36
N ASP A 359 11.56 -1.17 3.96
CA ASP A 359 12.22 -2.44 3.69
C ASP A 359 11.64 -3.09 2.42
N ARG A 360 12.36 -4.10 1.92
CA ARG A 360 12.01 -4.92 0.76
C ARG A 360 11.86 -6.36 1.24
N LEU A 361 10.67 -6.77 1.65
CA LEU A 361 10.42 -8.14 2.10
C LEU A 361 10.58 -9.14 0.94
N GLY A 362 11.03 -10.34 1.26
CA GLY A 362 11.52 -11.35 0.31
C GLY A 362 13.03 -11.55 0.42
N TYR A 363 13.54 -12.60 -0.22
CA TYR A 363 14.97 -12.92 -0.15
C TYR A 363 15.79 -12.12 -1.17
N GLU A 364 17.08 -11.93 -0.88
CA GLU A 364 18.00 -11.24 -1.79
C GLU A 364 18.13 -11.99 -3.13
N GLY A 365 17.97 -11.27 -4.24
CA GLY A 365 17.95 -11.84 -5.59
C GLY A 365 16.58 -12.33 -6.07
N GLN A 366 15.53 -12.30 -5.24
CA GLN A 366 14.17 -12.62 -5.68
C GLN A 366 13.68 -11.61 -6.74
N SER A 367 13.12 -12.10 -7.85
CA SER A 367 12.69 -11.27 -8.98
C SER A 367 11.67 -10.21 -8.56
N TYR A 368 10.72 -10.60 -7.71
CA TYR A 368 9.69 -9.72 -7.15
C TYR A 368 9.79 -9.69 -5.62
N ARG A 369 9.92 -8.50 -5.05
CA ARG A 369 9.96 -8.26 -3.60
C ARG A 369 8.86 -7.27 -3.22
N ARG A 370 8.38 -7.37 -1.98
CA ARG A 370 7.39 -6.44 -1.45
C ARG A 370 8.10 -5.28 -0.76
N ALA A 371 8.10 -4.09 -1.37
CA ALA A 371 8.68 -2.91 -0.74
C ALA A 371 7.61 -2.14 0.05
N VAL A 372 7.87 -1.87 1.33
CA VAL A 372 6.95 -1.23 2.27
C VAL A 372 7.67 -0.22 3.16
N ARG A 373 6.99 0.87 3.51
CA ARG A 373 7.40 1.73 4.64
C ARG A 373 7.07 1.02 5.95
N LEU A 374 7.88 1.17 6.97
CA LEU A 374 7.61 0.57 8.28
C LEU A 374 8.21 1.40 9.42
N GLN A 375 7.84 1.01 10.64
CA GLN A 375 8.52 1.41 11.86
C GLN A 375 9.33 0.21 12.39
N PRO A 376 10.66 0.16 12.16
CA PRO A 376 11.48 -1.00 12.51
C PRO A 376 11.83 -1.07 13.99
N ILE A 377 11.53 -0.03 14.77
CA ILE A 377 11.78 -0.02 16.21
C ILE A 377 10.45 -0.03 16.95
N ALA A 378 10.24 -1.08 17.73
CA ALA A 378 9.06 -1.25 18.55
C ALA A 378 9.39 -1.18 20.05
N ILE A 379 8.49 -0.57 20.82
CA ILE A 379 8.60 -0.49 22.27
C ILE A 379 7.56 -1.42 22.90
N GLU A 380 8.02 -2.39 23.68
CA GLU A 380 7.20 -3.39 24.34
C GLU A 380 7.51 -3.45 25.84
N GLY A 381 6.70 -2.74 26.63
CA GLY A 381 6.97 -2.53 28.04
C GLY A 381 8.37 -1.95 28.20
N ARG A 382 9.28 -2.68 28.86
CA ARG A 382 10.67 -2.22 29.09
C ARG A 382 11.62 -2.48 27.93
N ASN A 383 11.16 -3.06 26.82
CA ASN A 383 12.03 -3.51 25.75
C ASN A 383 11.91 -2.59 24.54
N ALA A 384 13.05 -2.18 24.01
CA ALA A 384 13.14 -1.68 22.65
C ALA A 384 13.61 -2.83 21.76
N ILE A 385 12.82 -3.16 20.73
CA ILE A 385 13.12 -4.20 19.74
C ILE A 385 13.39 -3.50 18.42
N VAL A 386 14.57 -3.73 17.85
CA VAL A 386 15.05 -3.13 16.60
C VAL A 386 15.11 -4.25 15.56
N HIS A 387 14.18 -4.20 14.62
CA HIS A 387 14.17 -5.06 13.45
C HIS A 387 15.16 -4.51 12.43
N LEU A 388 16.15 -5.32 12.07
CA LEU A 388 17.05 -5.01 10.98
C LEU A 388 16.32 -5.12 9.65
N HIS A 389 16.80 -4.40 8.65
CA HIS A 389 16.25 -4.55 7.30
C HIS A 389 16.46 -6.00 6.79
N SER A 390 15.63 -6.43 5.85
CA SER A 390 15.68 -7.78 5.30
C SER A 390 17.03 -8.11 4.67
N ALA A 391 17.54 -9.31 4.95
CA ALA A 391 18.77 -9.89 4.38
C ALA A 391 20.08 -9.14 4.72
N LYS A 392 20.18 -8.56 5.91
CA LYS A 392 21.38 -7.84 6.35
C LYS A 392 22.44 -8.70 7.03
N LEU A 393 22.05 -9.73 7.77
CA LEU A 393 23.00 -10.62 8.42
C LEU A 393 23.29 -11.84 7.54
N ALA A 394 24.56 -12.18 7.38
CA ALA A 394 25.05 -13.31 6.62
C ALA A 394 25.45 -14.47 7.56
N PRO A 395 25.42 -15.73 7.10
CA PRO A 395 25.82 -16.88 7.91
C PRO A 395 27.30 -16.84 8.33
N GLY A 396 27.58 -17.25 9.57
CA GLY A 396 28.93 -17.44 10.11
C GLY A 396 29.72 -16.16 10.39
N GLU A 397 29.12 -14.99 10.16
CA GLU A 397 29.71 -13.67 10.36
C GLU A 397 29.57 -13.18 11.80
N GLU A 398 30.54 -12.37 12.22
CA GLU A 398 30.50 -11.68 13.51
C GLU A 398 30.20 -10.20 13.30
N TYR A 399 29.28 -9.68 14.11
CA TYR A 399 28.77 -8.32 14.02
C TYR A 399 29.04 -7.54 15.30
N LEU A 400 29.15 -6.22 15.18
CA LEU A 400 29.21 -5.24 16.26
C LEU A 400 28.03 -4.27 16.11
N VAL A 401 27.31 -4.04 17.20
CA VAL A 401 26.17 -3.13 17.24
C VAL A 401 26.55 -1.84 17.96
N THR A 402 26.12 -0.71 17.42
CA THR A 402 26.16 0.58 18.13
C THR A 402 24.79 1.25 18.08
N VAL A 403 24.47 2.05 19.10
CA VAL A 403 23.24 2.84 19.19
C VAL A 403 23.64 4.28 19.48
N ASP A 404 23.22 5.23 18.65
CA ASP A 404 23.50 6.64 18.92
C ASP A 404 22.77 7.12 20.19
N ASP A 405 23.32 8.15 20.82
CA ASP A 405 22.62 8.90 21.86
C ASP A 405 21.43 9.66 21.22
N GLY A 406 20.24 9.54 21.81
CA GLY A 406 19.02 10.14 21.31
C GLY A 406 18.11 9.20 20.50
N VAL A 407 18.52 7.96 20.19
CA VAL A 407 17.61 6.96 19.61
C VAL A 407 16.50 6.60 20.60
N PHE A 408 16.85 6.47 21.87
CA PHE A 408 15.93 6.15 22.96
C PHE A 408 16.07 7.16 24.09
N ASN A 409 14.94 7.56 24.68
CA ASN A 409 14.91 8.28 25.95
C ASN A 409 14.47 7.30 27.04
N GLY A 410 15.26 7.19 28.11
CA GLY A 410 14.94 6.28 29.21
C GLY A 410 16.11 6.11 30.17
N ARG A 411 15.91 5.26 31.18
CA ARG A 411 16.98 4.83 32.08
C ARG A 411 17.39 3.40 31.77
N PHE A 412 18.69 3.16 31.76
CA PHE A 412 19.31 1.88 31.47
C PHE A 412 20.33 1.57 32.57
N ASN A 413 20.06 0.54 33.37
CA ASN A 413 20.86 0.16 34.54
C ASN A 413 21.06 1.32 35.54
N GLY A 414 19.98 2.03 35.84
CA GLY A 414 19.96 3.10 36.83
C GLY A 414 20.54 4.42 36.36
N GLN A 415 20.97 4.56 35.11
CA GLN A 415 21.54 5.78 34.53
C GLN A 415 20.70 6.25 33.33
N PRO A 416 20.71 7.55 32.97
CA PRO A 416 20.17 7.99 31.69
C PRO A 416 20.84 7.25 30.53
N PHE A 417 20.04 6.74 29.58
CA PHE A 417 20.58 6.12 28.38
C PHE A 417 21.28 7.16 27.51
N ALA A 418 22.50 6.87 27.11
CA ALA A 418 23.37 7.77 26.36
C ALA A 418 24.07 7.06 25.19
N GLY A 419 23.37 6.06 24.61
CA GLY A 419 23.83 5.27 23.47
C GLY A 419 24.58 3.99 23.83
N VAL A 420 24.96 3.21 22.81
CA VAL A 420 25.84 2.05 22.92
C VAL A 420 26.99 2.26 21.93
N GLY A 421 28.17 2.59 22.43
CA GLY A 421 29.38 2.74 21.62
C GLY A 421 30.14 1.43 21.42
N ARG A 422 31.20 1.48 20.60
CA ARG A 422 32.02 0.29 20.28
C ARG A 422 32.72 -0.30 21.50
N GLU A 423 33.09 0.56 22.45
CA GLU A 423 33.71 0.25 23.73
C GLU A 423 32.83 -0.62 24.64
N HIS A 424 31.50 -0.59 24.45
CA HIS A 424 30.58 -1.48 25.18
C HIS A 424 30.61 -2.92 24.66
N GLY A 425 31.21 -3.16 23.48
CA GLY A 425 31.52 -4.50 22.99
C GLY A 425 30.31 -5.34 22.59
N TRP A 426 29.16 -4.75 22.26
CA TRP A 426 27.97 -5.50 21.85
C TRP A 426 28.20 -6.23 20.51
N THR A 427 28.67 -7.46 20.62
CA THR A 427 29.00 -8.31 19.48
C THR A 427 28.23 -9.61 19.53
N PHE A 428 27.98 -10.20 18.37
CA PHE A 428 27.40 -11.54 18.27
C PHE A 428 27.80 -12.21 16.96
N ARG A 429 27.74 -13.53 16.92
CA ARG A 429 28.08 -14.34 15.74
C ARG A 429 26.88 -15.15 15.27
N THR A 430 26.51 -14.96 14.01
CA THR A 430 25.46 -15.76 13.38
C THR A 430 25.91 -17.20 13.19
N ARG A 431 24.94 -18.12 13.13
CA ARG A 431 25.21 -19.53 12.82
C ARG A 431 25.88 -19.69 11.47
N ALA A 432 26.80 -20.64 11.37
CA ALA A 432 27.60 -20.89 10.16
C ALA A 432 26.79 -21.46 9.00
N ALA A 433 25.71 -22.20 9.29
CA ALA A 433 24.88 -22.85 8.30
C ALA A 433 23.43 -22.39 8.41
N ILE A 434 22.79 -22.27 7.27
CA ILE A 434 21.35 -22.10 7.13
C ILE A 434 20.70 -23.49 7.35
N PRO A 435 19.57 -23.59 8.10
CA PRO A 435 18.82 -24.84 8.23
C PRO A 435 18.51 -25.47 6.86
N ARG A 436 18.57 -26.79 6.73
CA ARG A 436 18.16 -27.52 5.52
C ARG A 436 17.04 -28.48 5.88
N SER A 437 15.88 -27.93 6.17
CA SER A 437 14.70 -28.67 6.59
C SER A 437 13.47 -28.08 5.90
N ASP A 438 12.53 -28.95 5.54
CA ASP A 438 11.19 -28.58 5.11
C ASP A 438 10.26 -28.29 6.30
N ARG A 439 10.72 -28.61 7.53
CA ARG A 439 10.06 -28.24 8.78
C ARG A 439 10.97 -27.35 9.62
N LEU A 440 10.57 -26.10 9.80
CA LEU A 440 11.35 -25.05 10.45
C LEU A 440 10.68 -24.62 11.76
N VAL A 441 11.47 -24.21 12.74
CA VAL A 441 10.97 -23.64 14.01
C VAL A 441 11.25 -22.14 14.09
N VAL A 442 10.20 -21.35 14.33
CA VAL A 442 10.28 -19.92 14.66
C VAL A 442 10.00 -19.74 16.15
N ASP A 443 10.89 -19.04 16.85
CA ASP A 443 10.80 -18.77 18.28
C ASP A 443 11.60 -17.48 18.60
N ASP A 444 11.02 -16.53 19.32
CA ASP A 444 11.64 -15.22 19.59
C ASP A 444 12.62 -15.25 20.75
N ASP A 445 12.46 -16.17 21.70
CA ASP A 445 13.31 -16.28 22.90
C ASP A 445 13.91 -17.69 23.15
N GLY A 446 13.38 -18.73 22.51
CA GLY A 446 13.80 -20.11 22.70
C GLY A 446 14.78 -20.64 21.64
N ALA A 447 14.84 -21.98 21.51
CA ALA A 447 15.66 -22.64 20.51
C ALA A 447 14.93 -22.60 19.15
N ALA A 448 15.54 -21.93 18.17
CA ALA A 448 14.89 -21.65 16.90
C ALA A 448 15.81 -21.88 15.69
N ASP A 449 15.18 -22.13 14.54
CA ASP A 449 15.81 -21.96 13.24
C ASP A 449 15.85 -20.48 12.83
N PHE A 450 14.80 -19.75 13.20
CA PHE A 450 14.53 -18.35 12.86
C PHE A 450 13.92 -17.61 14.04
N ARG A 451 14.22 -16.31 14.16
CA ARG A 451 13.56 -15.43 15.14
C ARG A 451 12.29 -14.77 14.59
N THR A 452 12.11 -14.78 13.28
CA THR A 452 11.03 -14.11 12.56
C THR A 452 10.31 -15.08 11.63
N VAL A 453 9.01 -14.89 11.44
CA VAL A 453 8.21 -15.68 10.48
C VAL A 453 8.63 -15.31 9.06
N GLN A 454 8.89 -14.02 8.78
CA GLN A 454 9.39 -13.58 7.47
C GLN A 454 10.76 -14.19 7.14
N GLY A 455 11.66 -14.36 8.11
CA GLY A 455 12.93 -15.05 7.94
C GLY A 455 12.74 -16.49 7.46
N ALA A 456 11.84 -17.23 8.10
CA ALA A 456 11.49 -18.60 7.70
C ALA A 456 10.83 -18.64 6.31
N LEU A 457 9.92 -17.71 6.00
CA LEU A 457 9.31 -17.59 4.67
C LEU A 457 10.36 -17.30 3.58
N ASN A 458 11.30 -16.37 3.84
CA ASN A 458 12.40 -16.07 2.94
C ASN A 458 13.24 -17.31 2.63
N HIS A 459 13.49 -18.14 3.64
CA HIS A 459 14.21 -19.39 3.47
C HIS A 459 13.45 -20.37 2.58
N VAL A 460 12.18 -20.64 2.90
CA VAL A 460 11.35 -21.59 2.15
C VAL A 460 11.19 -21.14 0.70
N MET A 461 10.99 -19.85 0.44
CA MET A 461 10.89 -19.29 -0.92
C MET A 461 12.21 -19.41 -1.70
N ARG A 462 13.37 -19.27 -1.03
CA ARG A 462 14.69 -19.30 -1.70
C ARG A 462 15.18 -20.71 -1.99
N HIS A 463 14.93 -21.64 -1.07
CA HIS A 463 15.59 -22.95 -1.05
C HIS A 463 14.65 -24.12 -1.36
N GLY A 464 13.35 -23.95 -1.19
CA GLY A 464 12.36 -24.97 -1.54
C GLY A 464 11.97 -24.89 -3.01
N ALA A 465 11.80 -26.05 -3.66
CA ALA A 465 11.10 -26.10 -4.94
C ALA A 465 9.67 -25.56 -4.77
N ARG A 466 9.13 -24.91 -5.81
CA ARG A 466 7.82 -24.23 -5.76
C ARG A 466 6.74 -25.09 -5.08
N THR A 467 6.58 -26.33 -5.50
CA THR A 467 5.52 -27.24 -5.04
C THR A 467 5.93 -28.17 -3.89
N ALA A 468 7.20 -28.22 -3.47
CA ALA A 468 7.60 -29.05 -2.34
C ALA A 468 6.96 -28.55 -1.03
N PRO A 469 6.32 -29.37 -0.20
CA PRO A 469 5.68 -28.88 1.01
C PRO A 469 6.71 -28.28 1.99
N ALA A 470 6.29 -27.30 2.78
CA ALA A 470 7.09 -26.75 3.87
C ALA A 470 6.20 -26.36 5.05
N THR A 471 6.65 -26.63 6.28
CA THR A 471 5.97 -26.28 7.52
C THR A 471 6.86 -25.36 8.36
N VAL A 472 6.29 -24.27 8.86
CA VAL A 472 6.91 -23.37 9.83
C VAL A 472 6.11 -23.50 11.13
N ASP A 473 6.71 -24.13 12.13
CA ASP A 473 6.17 -24.24 13.49
C ASP A 473 6.56 -22.98 14.27
N ILE A 474 5.57 -22.19 14.69
CA ILE A 474 5.76 -20.89 15.35
C ILE A 474 5.42 -21.04 16.83
N ARG A 475 6.36 -20.72 17.72
CA ARG A 475 6.15 -20.77 19.17
C ARG A 475 5.38 -19.55 19.67
N ASP A 476 4.78 -19.70 20.84
CA ASP A 476 4.05 -18.60 21.49
C ASP A 476 4.98 -17.39 21.67
N GLY A 477 4.51 -16.22 21.24
CA GLY A 477 5.33 -15.02 21.12
C GLY A 477 4.60 -13.96 20.31
N ARG A 478 5.09 -12.72 20.42
CA ARG A 478 4.57 -11.59 19.64
C ARG A 478 5.58 -11.20 18.57
N TYR A 479 5.22 -11.45 17.31
CA TYR A 479 6.07 -11.21 16.15
C TYR A 479 5.67 -9.90 15.48
N GLN A 480 6.43 -8.83 15.74
CA GLN A 480 6.13 -7.49 15.23
C GLN A 480 6.66 -7.26 13.82
N GLU A 481 5.99 -7.82 12.81
CA GLU A 481 6.53 -7.86 11.45
C GLU A 481 5.46 -7.86 10.36
N LEU A 482 5.87 -7.40 9.18
CA LEU A 482 5.10 -7.52 7.95
C LEU A 482 5.56 -8.78 7.20
N LEU A 483 4.61 -9.47 6.59
CA LEU A 483 4.84 -10.74 5.91
C LEU A 483 4.63 -10.66 4.39
N TYR A 484 5.39 -11.47 3.68
CA TYR A 484 5.35 -11.62 2.23
C TYR A 484 5.67 -13.06 1.82
N LEU A 485 4.75 -13.65 1.05
CA LEU A 485 4.92 -14.96 0.41
C LEU A 485 4.64 -14.83 -1.08
N ARG A 486 5.60 -15.23 -1.92
CA ARG A 486 5.42 -15.31 -3.36
C ARG A 486 6.20 -16.44 -4.03
N GLY A 487 5.56 -17.09 -5.00
CA GLY A 487 6.22 -18.06 -5.89
C GLY A 487 6.47 -19.41 -5.23
N LYS A 488 5.76 -19.71 -4.15
CA LYS A 488 5.91 -20.92 -3.34
C LYS A 488 4.55 -21.42 -2.91
N ASP A 489 4.28 -22.68 -3.22
CA ASP A 489 3.03 -23.38 -2.92
C ASP A 489 3.21 -24.29 -1.70
N ASN A 490 2.13 -24.87 -1.17
CA ASN A 490 2.15 -25.89 -0.10
C ASN A 490 2.91 -25.46 1.18
N VAL A 491 2.75 -24.20 1.59
CA VAL A 491 3.34 -23.67 2.82
C VAL A 491 2.32 -23.76 3.95
N THR A 492 2.74 -24.29 5.10
CA THR A 492 1.95 -24.30 6.34
C THR A 492 2.64 -23.43 7.39
N LEU A 493 1.94 -22.42 7.89
CA LEU A 493 2.32 -21.69 9.11
C LEU A 493 1.45 -22.24 10.25
N ARG A 494 2.07 -22.90 11.21
CA ARG A 494 1.38 -23.54 12.34
C ARG A 494 1.85 -22.93 13.65
N GLY A 495 0.94 -22.26 14.35
CA GLY A 495 1.23 -21.76 15.69
C GLY A 495 1.12 -22.85 16.76
N GLN A 496 1.88 -22.67 17.84
CA GLN A 496 1.80 -23.47 19.06
C GLN A 496 0.43 -23.31 19.73
N SER A 497 -0.08 -22.09 19.76
CA SER A 497 -1.42 -21.77 20.21
C SER A 497 -2.00 -20.59 19.45
N ARG A 498 -3.33 -20.57 19.33
CA ARG A 498 -4.06 -19.53 18.62
C ARG A 498 -3.84 -18.14 19.22
N ASP A 499 -3.92 -18.04 20.55
CA ASP A 499 -3.86 -16.76 21.26
C ASP A 499 -2.45 -16.40 21.75
N GLY A 500 -1.55 -17.37 21.85
CA GLY A 500 -0.15 -17.16 22.22
C GLY A 500 0.74 -16.78 21.05
N VAL A 501 0.45 -17.26 19.82
CA VAL A 501 1.16 -16.84 18.61
C VAL A 501 0.46 -15.63 17.99
N VAL A 502 1.07 -14.44 18.12
CA VAL A 502 0.49 -13.19 17.61
C VAL A 502 1.46 -12.51 16.65
N ILE A 503 1.17 -12.59 15.36
CA ILE A 503 1.85 -11.81 14.32
C ILE A 503 1.13 -10.46 14.22
N ASP A 504 1.84 -9.36 14.45
CA ASP A 504 1.26 -8.04 14.61
C ASP A 504 2.10 -6.96 13.95
N ALA A 505 1.49 -5.88 13.45
CA ALA A 505 2.24 -4.70 13.04
C ALA A 505 1.31 -3.49 12.91
N LEU A 506 1.93 -2.32 12.72
CA LEU A 506 1.25 -1.09 12.35
C LEU A 506 1.46 -0.82 10.86
N ASN A 507 0.44 -1.10 10.05
CA ASN A 507 0.43 -0.79 8.62
C ASN A 507 -0.99 -0.40 8.18
N GLY A 508 -1.14 0.76 7.55
CA GLY A 508 -2.43 1.25 7.08
C GLY A 508 -2.29 2.03 5.79
N ASP A 509 -3.43 2.36 5.18
CA ASP A 509 -3.47 3.08 3.90
C ASP A 509 -2.71 4.43 3.97
N GLY A 510 -2.71 5.09 5.13
CA GLY A 510 -1.94 6.32 5.33
C GLY A 510 -0.41 6.13 5.27
N LEU A 511 0.10 4.95 5.62
CA LEU A 511 1.54 4.62 5.58
C LEU A 511 1.94 3.94 4.25
N ASN A 512 1.21 2.90 3.85
CA ASN A 512 1.41 2.17 2.61
C ASN A 512 0.07 2.11 1.82
N PRO A 513 -0.24 3.13 1.02
CA PRO A 513 -1.52 3.22 0.32
C PRO A 513 -1.82 2.04 -0.59
N GLY A 514 -3.10 1.66 -0.65
CA GLY A 514 -3.62 0.58 -1.48
C GLY A 514 -3.37 -0.83 -0.92
N SER A 515 -4.05 -1.81 -1.52
CA SER A 515 -3.86 -3.24 -1.19
C SER A 515 -2.42 -3.70 -1.45
N GLY A 516 -1.76 -3.10 -2.45
CA GLY A 516 -0.38 -3.35 -2.82
C GLY A 516 -0.16 -4.57 -3.72
N THR A 517 1.10 -4.70 -4.17
CA THR A 517 1.61 -5.80 -5.00
C THR A 517 3.12 -5.91 -4.81
N ALA A 518 3.71 -7.07 -5.07
CA ALA A 518 5.15 -7.16 -5.21
C ALA A 518 5.66 -6.35 -6.41
N GLN A 519 6.93 -5.96 -6.33
CA GLN A 519 7.62 -5.10 -7.27
C GLN A 519 8.89 -5.78 -7.77
N ASP A 520 9.11 -5.72 -9.08
CA ASP A 520 10.40 -6.11 -9.66
C ASP A 520 11.51 -5.13 -9.24
N ALA A 521 12.76 -5.44 -9.59
CA ALA A 521 13.90 -4.61 -9.21
C ALA A 521 13.90 -3.19 -9.79
N GLN A 522 13.16 -2.96 -10.87
CA GLN A 522 13.15 -1.71 -11.63
C GLN A 522 11.83 -0.95 -11.48
N SER A 523 11.00 -1.35 -10.51
CA SER A 523 9.73 -0.71 -10.28
C SER A 523 9.95 0.66 -9.61
N PRO A 524 9.47 1.76 -10.21
CA PRO A 524 9.59 3.09 -9.65
C PRO A 524 8.68 3.25 -8.43
N GLY A 525 9.23 3.83 -7.36
CA GLY A 525 8.52 4.07 -6.10
C GLY A 525 8.25 2.79 -5.31
N ILE A 526 7.27 2.86 -4.42
CA ILE A 526 6.93 1.81 -3.47
C ILE A 526 5.42 1.53 -3.52
N SER A 527 5.04 0.25 -3.59
CA SER A 527 3.65 -0.18 -3.76
C SER A 527 3.30 -1.49 -3.05
N GLY A 528 4.03 -1.85 -1.98
CA GLY A 528 3.79 -3.11 -1.26
C GLY A 528 2.52 -3.17 -0.41
N GLY A 529 1.81 -2.05 -0.26
CA GLY A 529 0.47 -1.97 0.33
C GLY A 529 0.37 -2.23 1.84
N ARG A 530 -0.86 -2.11 2.34
CA ARG A 530 -1.17 -1.98 3.78
C ARG A 530 -1.41 -3.28 4.55
N ALA A 531 -1.44 -4.45 3.90
CA ALA A 531 -1.66 -5.71 4.59
C ALA A 531 -0.50 -6.07 5.55
N ILE A 532 -0.79 -6.74 6.66
CA ILE A 532 0.27 -7.37 7.45
C ILE A 532 0.87 -8.50 6.63
N PHE A 533 0.06 -9.45 6.17
CA PHE A 533 0.50 -10.53 5.29
C PHE A 533 -0.01 -10.36 3.86
N LEU A 534 0.90 -10.08 2.92
CA LEU A 534 0.63 -10.14 1.48
C LEU A 534 1.09 -11.48 0.91
N VAL A 535 0.17 -12.19 0.28
CA VAL A 535 0.45 -13.46 -0.41
C VAL A 535 0.14 -13.29 -1.89
N GLU A 536 1.07 -13.67 -2.76
CA GLU A 536 0.89 -13.59 -4.21
C GLU A 536 1.43 -14.84 -4.90
N ASP A 537 0.88 -15.23 -6.04
CA ASP A 537 1.43 -16.33 -6.86
C ASP A 537 1.79 -17.58 -6.01
N ALA A 538 0.83 -18.05 -5.22
CA ALA A 538 0.97 -19.17 -4.30
C ALA A 538 -0.31 -20.03 -4.32
N ASP A 539 -0.16 -21.35 -4.19
CA ASP A 539 -1.25 -22.31 -4.01
C ASP A 539 -1.10 -23.08 -2.69
N LEU A 540 -2.24 -23.40 -2.08
CA LEU A 540 -2.37 -24.15 -0.83
C LEU A 540 -1.49 -23.61 0.31
N LEU A 541 -1.64 -22.32 0.62
CA LEU A 541 -1.17 -21.76 1.89
C LEU A 541 -2.10 -22.22 3.01
N THR A 542 -1.54 -22.74 4.10
CA THR A 542 -2.29 -23.09 5.31
C THR A 542 -1.84 -22.23 6.49
N LEU A 543 -2.78 -21.54 7.13
CA LEU A 543 -2.62 -20.84 8.40
C LEU A 543 -3.37 -21.63 9.47
N ASP A 544 -2.65 -22.19 10.44
CA ASP A 544 -3.22 -23.08 11.46
C ASP A 544 -2.86 -22.61 12.87
N THR A 545 -3.88 -22.39 13.71
CA THR A 545 -3.70 -22.17 15.15
C THR A 545 -2.76 -20.99 15.47
N LEU A 546 -3.04 -19.82 14.89
CA LEU A 546 -2.29 -18.58 15.10
C LEU A 546 -3.18 -17.34 15.02
N THR A 547 -2.66 -16.19 15.45
CA THR A 547 -3.32 -14.88 15.29
C THR A 547 -2.51 -13.98 14.36
N ILE A 548 -3.19 -13.31 13.42
CA ILE A 548 -2.66 -12.16 12.67
C ILE A 548 -3.46 -10.92 13.03
N ARG A 549 -2.79 -9.87 13.49
CA ARG A 549 -3.41 -8.62 13.91
C ARG A 549 -2.79 -7.44 13.18
N ASN A 550 -3.62 -6.50 12.75
CA ASN A 550 -3.17 -5.16 12.40
C ASN A 550 -3.63 -4.20 13.49
N SER A 551 -2.68 -3.66 14.26
CA SER A 551 -3.00 -2.80 15.42
C SER A 551 -3.15 -1.32 15.04
N THR A 552 -3.14 -0.99 13.76
CA THR A 552 -3.30 0.39 13.28
C THR A 552 -4.74 0.84 13.49
N LEU A 553 -4.92 1.93 14.24
CA LEU A 553 -6.24 2.53 14.40
C LEU A 553 -6.68 3.19 13.09
N ARG A 554 -7.93 2.96 12.69
CA ARG A 554 -8.56 3.61 11.54
C ARG A 554 -8.53 5.13 11.65
N ALA A 555 -8.75 5.67 12.86
CA ALA A 555 -8.70 7.11 13.14
C ALA A 555 -7.28 7.71 13.13
N SER A 556 -6.22 6.90 13.11
CA SER A 556 -4.85 7.42 13.13
C SER A 556 -4.48 8.09 11.79
N PRO A 557 -3.51 9.04 11.77
CA PRO A 557 -3.05 9.66 10.53
C PRO A 557 -2.52 8.66 9.48
N ASN A 558 -1.97 7.54 9.94
CA ASN A 558 -1.45 6.46 9.10
C ASN A 558 -2.49 5.34 8.87
N GLY A 559 -3.71 5.51 9.38
CA GLY A 559 -4.80 4.53 9.36
C GLY A 559 -5.60 4.56 8.07
N GLY A 560 -6.93 4.57 8.20
CA GLY A 560 -7.86 4.22 7.11
C GLY A 560 -8.09 2.72 7.02
N GLN A 561 -7.92 2.14 5.83
CA GLN A 561 -7.94 0.70 5.60
C GLN A 561 -6.69 0.03 6.18
N VAL A 562 -6.83 -1.14 6.80
CA VAL A 562 -5.79 -1.75 7.65
C VAL A 562 -5.82 -3.28 7.63
N GLU A 563 -5.62 -3.92 6.49
CA GLU A 563 -5.70 -5.37 6.28
C GLU A 563 -4.78 -6.15 7.25
N ALA A 564 -5.30 -7.22 7.85
CA ALA A 564 -4.49 -8.25 8.49
C ALA A 564 -3.92 -9.21 7.44
N LEU A 565 -4.76 -9.66 6.50
CA LEU A 565 -4.39 -10.60 5.45
C LEU A 565 -4.88 -10.13 4.08
N PHE A 566 -3.98 -10.14 3.10
CA PHE A 566 -4.32 -10.07 1.69
C PHE A 566 -3.79 -11.30 0.94
N PHE A 567 -4.70 -12.23 0.62
CA PHE A 567 -4.40 -13.35 -0.26
C PHE A 567 -4.73 -13.00 -1.71
N ASN A 568 -3.70 -12.61 -2.47
CA ASN A 568 -3.79 -12.17 -3.86
C ASN A 568 -3.28 -13.25 -4.83
N SER A 569 -3.95 -14.40 -4.85
CA SER A 569 -3.61 -15.52 -5.74
C SER A 569 -4.86 -16.13 -6.37
N GLU A 570 -4.70 -16.84 -7.48
CA GLU A 570 -5.73 -17.73 -8.04
C GLU A 570 -5.73 -19.12 -7.38
N GLY A 571 -4.75 -19.38 -6.51
CA GLY A 571 -4.61 -20.62 -5.76
C GLY A 571 -5.56 -20.72 -4.56
N ARG A 572 -5.20 -21.61 -3.65
CA ARG A 572 -5.99 -21.97 -2.46
C ARG A 572 -5.37 -21.44 -1.16
N LEU A 573 -6.22 -20.90 -0.29
CA LEU A 573 -5.91 -20.55 1.10
C LEU A 573 -6.72 -21.41 2.05
N VAL A 574 -6.09 -21.99 3.07
CA VAL A 574 -6.74 -22.57 4.24
C VAL A 574 -6.37 -21.74 5.46
N ALA A 575 -7.35 -21.29 6.22
CA ALA A 575 -7.16 -20.72 7.55
C ALA A 575 -8.01 -21.50 8.54
N LYS A 576 -7.39 -22.15 9.54
CA LYS A 576 -8.12 -22.97 10.50
C LYS A 576 -7.67 -22.74 11.93
N ASN A 577 -8.63 -22.71 12.86
CA ASN A 577 -8.40 -22.41 14.27
C ASN A 577 -7.61 -21.09 14.49
N ALA A 578 -7.74 -20.14 13.58
CA ALA A 578 -6.93 -18.92 13.54
C ALA A 578 -7.77 -17.68 13.88
N SER A 579 -7.11 -16.61 14.31
CA SER A 579 -7.76 -15.31 14.54
C SER A 579 -7.17 -14.22 13.65
N PHE A 580 -8.03 -13.34 13.17
CA PHE A 580 -7.67 -12.17 12.39
C PHE A 580 -8.32 -10.94 13.01
N PHE A 581 -7.51 -9.94 13.36
CA PHE A 581 -8.00 -8.71 14.00
C PHE A 581 -7.56 -7.49 13.23
N SER A 582 -8.51 -6.62 12.90
CA SER A 582 -8.25 -5.25 12.51
C SER A 582 -9.53 -4.41 12.70
N GLU A 583 -9.58 -3.25 12.05
CA GLU A 583 -10.78 -2.43 11.89
C GLU A 583 -11.31 -2.56 10.45
N GLN A 584 -11.01 -1.59 9.58
CA GLN A 584 -11.49 -1.58 8.21
C GLN A 584 -10.65 -2.49 7.31
N ASP A 585 -11.30 -3.25 6.42
CA ASP A 585 -10.68 -4.12 5.42
C ASP A 585 -9.87 -5.32 6.00
N THR A 586 -10.23 -5.87 7.17
CA THR A 586 -9.44 -6.92 7.87
C THR A 586 -8.93 -8.07 6.99
N ILE A 587 -9.79 -8.67 6.14
CA ILE A 587 -9.47 -9.77 5.24
C ILE A 587 -9.77 -9.37 3.79
N GLN A 588 -8.75 -9.44 2.95
CA GLN A 588 -8.88 -9.36 1.50
C GLN A 588 -8.51 -10.70 0.86
N VAL A 589 -9.42 -11.29 0.08
CA VAL A 589 -9.18 -12.59 -0.59
C VAL A 589 -9.46 -12.57 -2.08
N ARG A 590 -8.58 -13.21 -2.84
CA ARG A 590 -8.70 -13.53 -4.26
C ARG A 590 -8.64 -15.05 -4.45
N GLY A 591 -9.26 -15.56 -5.50
CA GLY A 591 -9.20 -17.00 -5.83
C GLY A 591 -10.06 -17.85 -4.89
N TYR A 592 -9.46 -18.87 -4.27
CA TYR A 592 -10.16 -19.87 -3.47
C TYR A 592 -9.70 -19.84 -2.01
N ALA A 593 -10.64 -19.77 -1.07
CA ALA A 593 -10.29 -19.73 0.35
C ALA A 593 -11.26 -20.54 1.20
N TRP A 594 -10.73 -21.19 2.24
CA TRP A 594 -11.50 -21.89 3.24
C TRP A 594 -11.07 -21.45 4.65
N PHE A 595 -12.01 -20.90 5.40
CA PHE A 595 -11.85 -20.46 6.78
C PHE A 595 -12.67 -21.38 7.68
N TYR A 596 -12.03 -22.09 8.61
CA TYR A 596 -12.67 -23.08 9.47
C TYR A 596 -12.39 -22.82 10.94
N ARG A 597 -13.43 -22.63 11.75
CA ARG A 597 -13.30 -22.30 13.19
C ARG A 597 -12.39 -21.09 13.43
N THR A 598 -12.52 -20.07 12.59
CA THR A 598 -11.74 -18.83 12.71
C THR A 598 -12.51 -17.77 13.49
N LEU A 599 -11.80 -16.78 14.06
CA LEU A 599 -12.38 -15.49 14.48
C LEU A 599 -11.87 -14.43 13.53
N ILE A 600 -12.77 -13.67 12.93
CA ILE A 600 -12.41 -12.52 12.10
C ILE A 600 -13.12 -11.32 12.68
N ALA A 601 -12.35 -10.34 13.14
CA ALA A 601 -12.85 -9.15 13.81
C ALA A 601 -12.50 -7.88 13.03
N GLY A 602 -13.50 -7.03 12.78
CA GLY A 602 -13.37 -5.77 12.04
C GLY A 602 -14.63 -4.93 12.05
N ASN A 603 -14.67 -3.80 11.32
CA ASN A 603 -15.83 -2.90 11.31
C ASN A 603 -16.40 -2.62 9.90
N VAL A 604 -15.63 -1.96 9.03
CA VAL A 604 -16.06 -1.52 7.70
C VAL A 604 -15.45 -2.44 6.65
N ASP A 605 -16.30 -3.04 5.81
CA ASP A 605 -15.92 -3.93 4.69
C ASP A 605 -14.89 -5.00 5.09
N PHE A 606 -14.96 -5.51 6.32
CA PHE A 606 -13.81 -6.20 6.91
C PHE A 606 -13.55 -7.60 6.33
N ILE A 607 -14.46 -8.13 5.50
CA ILE A 607 -14.21 -9.27 4.62
C ILE A 607 -14.56 -8.87 3.19
N TRP A 608 -13.58 -8.80 2.30
CA TRP A 608 -13.79 -8.32 0.94
C TRP A 608 -12.81 -8.95 -0.06
N GLY A 609 -12.98 -8.64 -1.34
CA GLY A 609 -11.99 -8.95 -2.37
C GLY A 609 -12.52 -9.68 -3.59
N ASN A 610 -11.58 -10.03 -4.47
CA ASN A 610 -11.81 -10.59 -5.81
C ASN A 610 -11.85 -12.12 -5.80
N ASN A 611 -12.72 -12.70 -4.99
CA ASN A 611 -12.82 -14.14 -4.84
C ASN A 611 -13.48 -14.83 -6.05
N ARG A 612 -13.20 -16.13 -6.19
CA ARG A 612 -14.01 -17.08 -6.97
C ARG A 612 -14.95 -17.86 -6.05
N ALA A 613 -14.40 -18.38 -4.96
CA ALA A 613 -15.14 -19.10 -3.93
C ALA A 613 -14.42 -18.95 -2.59
N ALA A 614 -15.09 -18.38 -1.58
CA ALA A 614 -14.56 -18.24 -0.24
C ALA A 614 -15.58 -18.75 0.78
N LEU A 615 -15.24 -19.83 1.49
CA LEU A 615 -16.11 -20.52 2.43
C LEU A 615 -15.66 -20.29 3.87
N PHE A 616 -16.60 -19.88 4.73
CA PHE A 616 -16.40 -19.65 6.16
C PHE A 616 -17.32 -20.60 6.93
N GLU A 617 -16.74 -21.52 7.69
CA GLU A 617 -17.46 -22.60 8.37
C GLU A 617 -17.14 -22.62 9.85
N ASP A 618 -18.18 -22.74 10.68
CA ASP A 618 -18.07 -22.79 12.15
C ASP A 618 -17.27 -21.61 12.73
N SER A 619 -17.25 -20.49 12.02
CA SER A 619 -16.42 -19.33 12.33
C SER A 619 -17.20 -18.26 13.09
N GLU A 620 -16.47 -17.41 13.80
CA GLU A 620 -16.99 -16.19 14.40
C GLU A 620 -16.57 -14.98 13.55
N ILE A 621 -17.55 -14.18 13.17
CA ILE A 621 -17.42 -12.95 12.40
C ILE A 621 -17.84 -11.82 13.33
N ARG A 622 -16.87 -11.16 13.95
CA ARG A 622 -17.10 -10.22 15.06
C ARG A 622 -17.00 -8.78 14.59
N THR A 623 -18.10 -8.05 14.58
CA THR A 623 -18.07 -6.60 14.38
C THR A 623 -17.51 -5.92 15.62
N VAL A 624 -16.49 -5.08 15.46
CA VAL A 624 -15.90 -4.32 16.56
C VAL A 624 -16.25 -2.84 16.45
N GLY A 625 -16.26 -2.13 17.57
CA GLY A 625 -16.45 -0.68 17.58
C GLY A 625 -15.47 0.06 16.67
N ASP A 626 -15.95 1.10 16.00
CA ASP A 626 -15.21 1.89 15.02
C ASP A 626 -14.48 3.06 15.71
N SER A 627 -13.15 3.05 15.65
CA SER A 627 -12.31 4.08 16.28
C SER A 627 -12.47 5.46 15.63
N ALA A 628 -12.96 5.52 14.39
CA ALA A 628 -13.21 6.76 13.67
C ALA A 628 -14.66 7.26 13.79
N ASN A 629 -15.61 6.40 14.14
CA ASN A 629 -17.01 6.78 14.34
C ASN A 629 -17.76 5.77 15.23
N SER A 630 -17.87 6.07 16.52
CA SER A 630 -18.51 5.19 17.51
C SER A 630 -20.01 4.91 17.28
N ASN A 631 -20.67 5.65 16.39
CA ASN A 631 -22.09 5.47 16.09
C ASN A 631 -22.35 4.58 14.86
N ASN A 632 -21.30 4.09 14.20
CA ASN A 632 -21.42 3.32 12.96
C ASN A 632 -21.13 1.84 13.22
N GLY A 633 -22.01 0.94 12.76
CA GLY A 633 -21.79 -0.50 12.81
C GLY A 633 -21.11 -1.09 11.58
N GLY A 634 -20.89 -0.29 10.53
CA GLY A 634 -20.13 -0.70 9.35
C GLY A 634 -20.80 -1.78 8.51
N TYR A 635 -19.97 -2.56 7.82
CA TYR A 635 -20.39 -3.57 6.86
C TYR A 635 -19.51 -4.81 7.04
N LEU A 636 -20.10 -5.99 7.16
CA LEU A 636 -19.29 -7.22 7.21
C LEU A 636 -18.55 -7.44 5.89
N LEU A 637 -19.26 -7.28 4.77
CA LEU A 637 -18.74 -7.64 3.46
C LEU A 637 -18.83 -6.55 2.39
N GLN A 638 -17.86 -6.59 1.49
CA GLN A 638 -17.93 -5.97 0.16
C GLN A 638 -17.37 -6.96 -0.88
N ALA A 639 -18.26 -7.73 -1.51
CA ALA A 639 -17.84 -8.72 -2.49
C ALA A 639 -17.40 -8.05 -3.80
N ARG A 640 -16.33 -8.58 -4.40
CA ARG A 640 -15.91 -8.26 -5.77
C ARG A 640 -15.70 -9.53 -6.57
N THR A 641 -16.63 -10.48 -6.41
CA THR A 641 -16.57 -11.79 -7.05
C THR A 641 -16.34 -11.60 -8.54
N MET A 642 -15.39 -12.35 -9.11
CA MET A 642 -14.77 -12.00 -10.40
C MET A 642 -15.61 -12.35 -11.63
N SER A 643 -16.62 -13.21 -11.49
CA SER A 643 -17.48 -13.66 -12.57
C SER A 643 -18.90 -13.91 -12.08
N ALA A 644 -19.89 -13.72 -12.96
CA ALA A 644 -21.29 -14.08 -12.71
C ALA A 644 -21.50 -15.58 -12.40
N GLY A 645 -20.57 -16.45 -12.80
CA GLY A 645 -20.63 -17.88 -12.53
C GLY A 645 -19.87 -18.33 -11.29
N ASP A 646 -19.08 -17.44 -10.68
CA ASP A 646 -18.28 -17.76 -9.50
C ASP A 646 -19.19 -17.81 -8.24
N ARG A 647 -18.86 -18.70 -7.30
CA ARG A 647 -19.69 -18.93 -6.10
C ARG A 647 -19.70 -17.75 -5.12
N GLY A 648 -18.63 -16.97 -5.10
CA GLY A 648 -18.50 -15.83 -4.19
C GLY A 648 -18.26 -16.25 -2.73
N PHE A 649 -18.78 -15.46 -1.79
CA PHE A 649 -18.64 -15.68 -0.36
C PHE A 649 -19.79 -16.54 0.18
N LEU A 650 -19.47 -17.55 0.99
CA LEU A 650 -20.45 -18.38 1.68
C LEU A 650 -20.06 -18.56 3.15
N PHE A 651 -21.01 -18.34 4.05
CA PHE A 651 -20.89 -18.56 5.48
C PHE A 651 -21.85 -19.67 5.88
N VAL A 652 -21.37 -20.69 6.59
CA VAL A 652 -22.16 -21.83 7.04
C VAL A 652 -21.94 -22.05 8.53
N ASN A 653 -23.04 -22.21 9.28
CA ASN A 653 -23.02 -22.46 10.73
C ASN A 653 -22.11 -21.49 11.52
N SER A 654 -21.99 -20.26 11.03
CA SER A 654 -21.12 -19.24 11.59
C SER A 654 -21.90 -18.29 12.50
N ARG A 655 -21.19 -17.58 13.38
CA ARG A 655 -21.75 -16.65 14.34
C ARG A 655 -21.31 -15.23 14.00
N LEU A 656 -22.26 -14.34 13.78
CA LEU A 656 -22.06 -12.91 13.60
C LEU A 656 -22.26 -12.26 14.97
N THR A 657 -21.17 -11.85 15.61
CA THR A 657 -21.14 -11.30 16.97
C THR A 657 -20.68 -9.84 16.95
N HIS A 658 -20.77 -9.14 18.08
CA HIS A 658 -20.13 -7.83 18.23
C HIS A 658 -19.29 -7.77 19.51
N GLY A 659 -18.44 -6.74 19.59
CA GLY A 659 -17.71 -6.43 20.81
C GLY A 659 -16.98 -5.08 20.74
N PRO A 660 -16.28 -4.71 21.83
CA PRO A 660 -15.57 -3.44 21.89
C PRO A 660 -14.46 -3.36 20.83
N GLY A 661 -14.36 -2.19 20.21
CA GLY A 661 -13.26 -1.80 19.35
C GLY A 661 -11.98 -1.49 20.14
N PRO A 662 -10.88 -1.17 19.44
CA PRO A 662 -9.59 -0.89 20.07
C PRO A 662 -9.60 0.35 20.99
N THR A 663 -10.57 1.24 20.81
CA THR A 663 -10.81 2.42 21.66
C THR A 663 -11.84 2.18 22.78
N GLY A 664 -12.36 0.96 22.91
CA GLY A 664 -13.28 0.55 23.98
C GLY A 664 -14.76 0.82 23.73
N ASN A 665 -15.13 1.49 22.63
CA ASN A 665 -16.54 1.63 22.23
C ASN A 665 -17.07 0.32 21.63
N ASP A 666 -18.34 0.02 21.88
CA ASP A 666 -19.04 -1.13 21.29
C ASP A 666 -19.88 -0.70 20.06
N VAL A 667 -20.49 -1.67 19.40
CA VAL A 667 -21.32 -1.51 18.21
C VAL A 667 -22.79 -1.27 18.61
N PRO A 668 -23.45 -0.20 18.12
CA PRO A 668 -24.86 0.00 18.39
C PRO A 668 -25.76 -1.09 17.80
N ALA A 669 -26.87 -1.39 18.45
CA ALA A 669 -27.88 -2.32 17.94
C ALA A 669 -28.41 -1.87 16.57
N GLY A 670 -28.59 -2.81 15.65
CA GLY A 670 -29.10 -2.57 14.30
C GLY A 670 -28.24 -1.68 13.40
N ALA A 671 -27.01 -1.35 13.78
CA ALA A 671 -26.15 -0.42 13.03
C ALA A 671 -25.26 -1.09 11.98
N THR A 672 -25.12 -2.42 12.02
CA THR A 672 -24.24 -3.18 11.14
C THR A 672 -25.00 -3.82 9.99
N TRP A 673 -24.46 -3.73 8.79
CA TRP A 673 -25.04 -4.35 7.59
C TRP A 673 -24.27 -5.60 7.19
N LEU A 674 -24.98 -6.60 6.68
CA LEU A 674 -24.39 -7.86 6.19
C LEU A 674 -23.43 -7.60 5.03
N ALA A 675 -23.78 -6.71 4.10
CA ALA A 675 -22.88 -6.27 3.03
C ALA A 675 -23.32 -4.95 2.41
N ARG A 676 -22.42 -4.38 1.61
CA ARG A 676 -22.71 -3.33 0.62
C ARG A 676 -22.04 -3.63 -0.71
N SER A 677 -22.55 -3.03 -1.79
CA SER A 677 -21.97 -3.18 -3.12
C SER A 677 -20.79 -2.23 -3.35
N PRO A 678 -19.72 -2.65 -4.06
CA PRO A 678 -18.68 -1.73 -4.53
C PRO A 678 -19.19 -0.78 -5.64
N GLY A 679 -20.36 -1.05 -6.24
CA GLY A 679 -20.95 -0.23 -7.30
C GLY A 679 -20.27 -0.35 -8.66
N TYR A 680 -19.49 -1.43 -8.89
CA TYR A 680 -18.85 -1.69 -10.18
C TYR A 680 -19.67 -2.71 -10.98
N ALA A 681 -19.98 -2.39 -12.24
CA ALA A 681 -20.69 -3.31 -13.14
C ALA A 681 -19.89 -4.60 -13.44
N THR A 682 -18.58 -4.58 -13.21
CA THR A 682 -17.65 -5.71 -13.42
C THR A 682 -17.38 -6.51 -12.14
N ALA A 683 -18.07 -6.22 -11.04
CA ALA A 683 -17.97 -6.95 -9.79
C ALA A 683 -19.34 -7.56 -9.44
N TRP A 684 -19.35 -8.80 -8.98
CA TRP A 684 -20.57 -9.49 -8.56
C TRP A 684 -20.66 -9.59 -7.04
N ASP A 685 -21.82 -9.27 -6.50
CA ASP A 685 -22.15 -9.19 -5.08
C ASP A 685 -22.61 -10.56 -4.54
N HIS A 686 -21.86 -11.62 -4.85
CA HIS A 686 -22.24 -12.99 -4.48
C HIS A 686 -21.87 -13.29 -3.03
N ILE A 687 -22.89 -13.29 -2.17
CA ILE A 687 -22.75 -13.55 -0.72
C ILE A 687 -23.93 -14.41 -0.26
N ALA A 688 -23.67 -15.43 0.55
CA ALA A 688 -24.71 -16.25 1.17
C ALA A 688 -24.38 -16.56 2.64
N PHE A 689 -25.41 -16.49 3.50
CA PHE A 689 -25.36 -16.97 4.88
C PHE A 689 -26.32 -18.15 5.05
N ILE A 690 -25.83 -19.30 5.50
CA ILE A 690 -26.63 -20.51 5.70
C ILE A 690 -26.48 -20.96 7.16
N ASP A 691 -27.60 -21.09 7.85
CA ASP A 691 -27.70 -21.52 9.26
C ASP A 691 -26.80 -20.69 10.19
N CYS A 692 -26.67 -19.40 9.90
CA CYS A 692 -25.83 -18.48 10.66
C CYS A 692 -26.61 -17.84 11.82
N ARG A 693 -25.93 -17.62 12.94
CA ARG A 693 -26.47 -16.94 14.11
C ARG A 693 -26.04 -15.48 14.10
N MET A 694 -26.94 -14.55 14.38
CA MET A 694 -26.67 -13.12 14.29
C MET A 694 -27.05 -12.38 15.57
N GLY A 695 -26.13 -11.57 16.07
CA GLY A 695 -26.37 -10.68 17.21
C GLY A 695 -27.23 -9.46 16.87
N PRO A 696 -27.69 -8.72 17.89
CA PRO A 696 -28.63 -7.61 17.73
C PRO A 696 -28.04 -6.37 17.03
N HIS A 697 -26.72 -6.34 16.82
CA HIS A 697 -26.03 -5.30 16.05
C HIS A 697 -26.38 -5.34 14.55
N ILE A 698 -26.83 -6.48 14.01
CA ILE A 698 -27.21 -6.59 12.60
C ILE A 698 -28.53 -5.86 12.35
N ALA A 699 -28.54 -4.99 11.34
CA ALA A 699 -29.71 -4.24 10.91
C ALA A 699 -30.85 -5.17 10.48
N PRO A 700 -32.11 -4.92 10.88
CA PRO A 700 -33.26 -5.74 10.45
C PRO A 700 -33.40 -5.82 8.91
N ALA A 701 -33.04 -4.75 8.21
CA ALA A 701 -33.01 -4.70 6.75
C ALA A 701 -31.94 -5.62 6.11
N GLY A 702 -30.92 -6.04 6.90
CA GLY A 702 -29.85 -6.94 6.51
C GLY A 702 -28.81 -6.30 5.61
N TRP A 703 -29.21 -5.90 4.40
CA TRP A 703 -28.30 -5.52 3.32
C TRP A 703 -28.37 -4.03 2.99
N ALA A 704 -27.21 -3.43 2.73
CA ALA A 704 -27.08 -2.00 2.45
C ALA A 704 -27.04 -1.73 0.95
N GLY A 705 -28.19 -1.36 0.39
CA GLY A 705 -28.33 -0.80 -0.96
C GLY A 705 -28.77 0.67 -0.89
N PRO A 706 -29.61 1.14 -1.84
CA PRO A 706 -30.15 2.50 -1.83
C PRO A 706 -30.87 2.89 -0.53
N ASN A 707 -31.46 1.94 0.19
CA ASN A 707 -32.04 2.14 1.53
C ASN A 707 -31.04 2.72 2.55
N ALA A 708 -29.75 2.43 2.39
CA ALA A 708 -28.65 2.88 3.25
C ALA A 708 -27.70 3.85 2.53
N LYS A 709 -28.18 4.51 1.45
CA LYS A 709 -27.37 5.40 0.60
C LYS A 709 -26.13 4.71 0.00
N GLN A 710 -26.23 3.40 -0.27
CA GLN A 710 -25.21 2.61 -0.95
C GLN A 710 -25.62 2.32 -2.41
N PRO A 711 -24.66 1.92 -3.27
CA PRO A 711 -24.97 1.51 -4.64
C PRO A 711 -25.95 0.34 -4.70
N VAL A 712 -26.68 0.23 -5.81
CA VAL A 712 -27.49 -0.96 -6.13
C VAL A 712 -26.54 -2.17 -6.28
N PRO A 713 -26.84 -3.33 -5.68
CA PRO A 713 -26.03 -4.54 -5.85
C PRO A 713 -26.05 -5.06 -7.27
N ASN A 714 -25.07 -5.91 -7.60
CA ASN A 714 -24.97 -6.63 -8.86
C ASN A 714 -24.96 -8.15 -8.61
N PRO A 715 -26.01 -8.90 -8.99
CA PRO A 715 -27.22 -8.43 -9.69
C PRO A 715 -28.11 -7.56 -8.79
N ALA A 716 -28.90 -6.69 -9.42
CA ALA A 716 -29.86 -5.82 -8.71
C ALA A 716 -30.98 -6.63 -8.01
N VAL A 717 -31.27 -7.82 -8.53
CA VAL A 717 -32.22 -8.78 -7.95
C VAL A 717 -31.49 -10.10 -7.71
N ALA A 718 -31.45 -10.53 -6.45
CA ALA A 718 -30.85 -11.81 -6.08
C ALA A 718 -31.66 -13.00 -6.61
N THR A 719 -30.96 -14.06 -7.01
CA THR A 719 -31.54 -15.34 -7.43
C THR A 719 -31.14 -16.43 -6.43
N ALA A 720 -31.50 -17.70 -6.67
CA ALA A 720 -30.99 -18.81 -5.86
C ALA A 720 -29.44 -18.91 -5.93
N THR A 721 -28.84 -18.53 -7.06
CA THR A 721 -27.42 -18.76 -7.37
C THR A 721 -26.57 -17.49 -7.42
N ALA A 722 -27.17 -16.29 -7.44
CA ALA A 722 -26.47 -15.02 -7.57
C ALA A 722 -27.00 -13.95 -6.61
N GLY A 723 -26.13 -13.00 -6.26
CA GLY A 723 -26.42 -11.88 -5.35
C GLY A 723 -26.40 -12.27 -3.87
N TRP A 724 -27.02 -11.41 -3.05
CA TRP A 724 -27.12 -11.54 -1.60
C TRP A 724 -28.23 -12.51 -1.19
N ARG A 725 -27.88 -13.49 -0.35
CA ARG A 725 -28.78 -14.59 0.01
C ARG A 725 -28.64 -14.96 1.49
N GLU A 726 -29.72 -15.46 2.08
CA GLU A 726 -29.67 -16.09 3.40
C GLU A 726 -30.65 -17.27 3.54
N PHE A 727 -30.32 -18.22 4.41
CA PHE A 727 -31.17 -19.35 4.81
C PHE A 727 -30.95 -19.65 6.28
N GLY A 728 -32.02 -19.98 7.01
CA GLY A 728 -31.91 -20.48 8.38
C GLY A 728 -31.24 -19.50 9.36
N SER A 729 -31.30 -18.19 9.09
CA SER A 729 -30.74 -17.17 9.97
C SER A 729 -31.39 -17.24 11.36
N MET A 730 -30.56 -17.29 12.40
CA MET A 730 -30.99 -17.42 13.79
C MET A 730 -30.44 -16.28 14.65
N ASP A 731 -31.05 -16.03 15.81
CA ASP A 731 -30.41 -15.23 16.86
C ASP A 731 -29.26 -16.02 17.50
N LEU A 732 -28.51 -15.40 18.42
CA LEU A 732 -27.38 -16.06 19.08
C LEU A 732 -27.81 -17.29 19.91
N ASP A 733 -29.03 -17.29 20.44
CA ASP A 733 -29.62 -18.41 21.20
C ASP A 733 -30.09 -19.56 20.29
N GLY A 734 -30.26 -19.32 18.98
CA GLY A 734 -30.64 -20.32 17.98
C GLY A 734 -32.11 -20.30 17.60
N LYS A 735 -32.85 -19.26 17.95
CA LYS A 735 -34.22 -19.08 17.49
C LYS A 735 -34.22 -18.48 16.09
N PRO A 736 -35.15 -18.86 15.19
CA PRO A 736 -35.25 -18.24 13.86
C PRO A 736 -35.41 -16.72 13.94
N LEU A 737 -34.67 -15.98 13.11
CA LEU A 737 -34.82 -14.53 12.98
C LEU A 737 -36.03 -14.15 12.12
N ASP A 738 -36.66 -13.02 12.44
CA ASP A 738 -37.61 -12.38 11.53
C ASP A 738 -36.87 -11.78 10.33
N THR A 739 -37.07 -12.37 9.16
CA THR A 739 -36.49 -11.90 7.89
C THR A 739 -37.49 -11.12 7.03
N SER A 740 -38.67 -10.79 7.54
CA SER A 740 -39.71 -10.09 6.78
C SER A 740 -39.31 -8.68 6.34
N GLN A 741 -38.34 -8.07 7.03
CA GLN A 741 -37.79 -6.74 6.75
C GLN A 741 -36.59 -6.74 5.80
N ARG A 742 -36.11 -7.92 5.34
CA ARG A 742 -34.95 -7.99 4.44
C ARG A 742 -35.23 -7.28 3.12
N VAL A 743 -34.24 -6.49 2.68
CA VAL A 743 -34.28 -5.81 1.38
C VAL A 743 -33.05 -6.19 0.55
N HIS A 744 -33.18 -6.17 -0.77
CA HIS A 744 -32.15 -6.48 -1.77
C HIS A 744 -31.65 -7.94 -1.80
N GLY A 745 -31.66 -8.66 -0.68
CA GLY A 745 -31.31 -10.08 -0.60
C GLY A 745 -32.50 -11.02 -0.82
N ARG A 746 -32.19 -12.30 -1.08
CA ARG A 746 -33.16 -13.39 -1.19
C ARG A 746 -33.08 -14.31 0.04
N VAL A 747 -34.22 -14.54 0.69
CA VAL A 747 -34.36 -15.66 1.65
C VAL A 747 -34.60 -16.94 0.85
N LEU A 748 -33.69 -17.91 0.99
CA LEU A 748 -33.71 -19.15 0.22
C LEU A 748 -34.73 -20.16 0.79
N GLY A 749 -35.19 -21.09 -0.04
CA GLY A 749 -35.82 -22.33 0.40
C GLY A 749 -34.77 -23.40 0.78
N ALA A 750 -35.19 -24.45 1.50
CA ALA A 750 -34.27 -25.50 1.95
C ALA A 750 -33.55 -26.24 0.80
N ALA A 751 -34.23 -26.46 -0.33
CA ALA A 751 -33.61 -27.05 -1.52
C ALA A 751 -32.55 -26.13 -2.15
N GLU A 752 -32.85 -24.83 -2.26
CA GLU A 752 -31.91 -23.83 -2.78
C GLU A 752 -30.69 -23.69 -1.87
N ALA A 753 -30.88 -23.69 -0.55
CA ALA A 753 -29.78 -23.65 0.42
C ALA A 753 -28.89 -24.91 0.33
N LYS A 754 -29.51 -26.08 0.21
CA LYS A 754 -28.79 -27.35 -0.02
C LYS A 754 -27.97 -27.32 -1.31
N GLU A 755 -28.47 -26.71 -2.38
CA GLU A 755 -27.75 -26.57 -3.65
C GLU A 755 -26.63 -25.51 -3.59
N ALA A 756 -26.87 -24.41 -2.86
CA ALA A 756 -25.91 -23.33 -2.67
C ALA A 756 -24.62 -23.81 -1.99
N TYR A 757 -24.75 -24.60 -0.91
CA TYR A 757 -23.60 -25.22 -0.23
C TYR A 757 -23.22 -26.58 -0.83
N GLY A 758 -24.14 -27.54 -0.82
CA GLY A 758 -23.92 -28.94 -1.22
C GLY A 758 -22.94 -29.65 -0.30
N SER A 759 -21.65 -29.48 -0.59
CA SER A 759 -20.51 -29.97 0.17
C SER A 759 -19.30 -29.09 -0.16
N ARG A 760 -18.21 -29.17 0.62
CA ARG A 760 -16.96 -28.47 0.29
C ARG A 760 -16.48 -28.78 -1.13
N ALA A 761 -16.52 -30.05 -1.54
CA ALA A 761 -16.16 -30.49 -2.88
C ALA A 761 -17.05 -29.85 -3.97
N ALA A 762 -18.36 -29.75 -3.74
CA ALA A 762 -19.29 -29.14 -4.68
C ALA A 762 -19.08 -27.62 -4.77
N PHE A 763 -18.91 -26.96 -3.63
CA PHE A 763 -18.68 -25.51 -3.55
C PHE A 763 -17.40 -25.09 -4.27
N PHE A 764 -16.31 -25.84 -4.09
CA PHE A 764 -15.03 -25.55 -4.73
C PHE A 764 -14.81 -26.29 -6.06
N SER A 765 -15.86 -26.84 -6.67
CA SER A 765 -15.76 -27.62 -7.92
C SER A 765 -15.12 -26.84 -9.08
N GLY A 766 -15.26 -25.50 -9.10
CA GLY A 766 -14.65 -24.63 -10.12
C GLY A 766 -13.11 -24.53 -10.08
N PHE A 767 -12.46 -24.95 -8.99
CA PHE A 767 -11.00 -24.82 -8.85
C PHE A 767 -10.23 -25.49 -9.98
N GLY A 768 -9.18 -24.83 -10.47
CA GLY A 768 -8.27 -25.38 -11.46
C GLY A 768 -8.91 -25.72 -12.81
N GLY A 769 -10.02 -25.06 -13.17
CA GLY A 769 -10.78 -25.34 -14.39
C GLY A 769 -11.68 -26.58 -14.28
N GLY A 770 -12.30 -26.78 -13.11
CA GLY A 770 -13.18 -27.94 -12.86
C GLY A 770 -12.51 -29.12 -12.16
N LYS A 771 -11.23 -29.01 -11.78
CA LYS A 771 -10.53 -30.04 -11.00
C LYS A 771 -11.13 -30.24 -9.61
N GLY A 772 -11.76 -29.20 -9.07
CA GLY A 772 -12.35 -29.21 -7.74
C GLY A 772 -11.31 -29.16 -6.61
N TRP A 773 -11.79 -28.89 -5.41
CA TRP A 773 -10.99 -28.92 -4.19
C TRP A 773 -11.87 -29.37 -3.02
N ASN A 774 -11.37 -30.27 -2.19
CA ASN A 774 -12.11 -30.76 -1.02
C ASN A 774 -11.23 -30.63 0.23
N PRO A 775 -11.17 -29.45 0.86
CA PRO A 775 -10.41 -29.29 2.09
C PRO A 775 -11.04 -30.06 3.24
N VAL A 776 -10.19 -30.52 4.17
CA VAL A 776 -10.58 -31.30 5.36
C VAL A 776 -10.15 -30.59 6.65
N PRO A 777 -10.93 -30.71 7.74
CA PRO A 777 -10.63 -30.12 9.06
C PRO A 777 -9.21 -30.32 9.59
#